data_AF-A0A2T9YXH4-F1
#
_entry.id   AF-A0A2T9YXH4-F1
#
_cell.length_a   1.000
_cell.length_b   1.000
_cell.length_c   1.000
_cell.angle_alpha   90.00
_cell.angle_beta   90.00
_cell.angle_gamma   90.00
#
_symmetry.space_group_name_H-M   'P 1'
#
loop_
_entity.id
_entity.type
_entity.pdbx_description
1 polymer ?
#
loop_
_entity_poly.entity_id
_entity_poly.type
_entity_poly.pdbx_seq_one_letter_code
_entity_poly.pdbx_strand_id
1 'polypeptide(L)'
;MTSIELFNEFPYLVRTNDEAYAGYIEIEANIVEIRSSKTKKHNKTAELITLDTCSAGWNNILTTGFSLKVRFSMKNKTISNEQHEALNKTSIIKEDQSVSKPATQHSKLSSHNAILFLELLNTELYDLGWDNIEYYDPATFECKLRYKDAKQRNFEIVQIVASLGDDPKVKLASMIIKPQCIPLSKLKSGWLCSYFRFQAKMIEKYQPALDILQEINEQCYVLKAYSAFEQTDTKTLESGDQSKDVTQYEVNDQYFRVNVALGDLVSIEFNIDTETPSNPPSTIQLHGPAEKIKNASKRSTDLIENLQIMLGTRIKRYSSCNTTGKRKFAGNDDTLDSSDIKITCGVCFGYEMEGNEFPSELCDNPKCKQPFHHSCLLKWLQSSNTKQNFRMVFGKCPYCQHLATMPQLLTIATCSLNQWSLDFTGNYTRIKDSILQAKAQNAHFRLGSELEIPQVGYSCQDHFFEADTITHSWQVLAKLLSDPDLYGIVIITGMPVMHRNCRYNCAVVLYNGQIVLIRPKMWMASDGNYRELRWFTPYINNYNTTFLILPQIIQSIKGQTTAVFGHALLESSDGTLLGLEICEEFNQNGCDGDRLYFDGSSMVFSNGELLATTPQFSLQEVNLAFATVDLDSVKSYRASIASLSSQSSFANSLPKVSINISIYHDIEPLCVYPTCSIVPQYLTPEQEIAYGPACWLWDYLRRSNQGGFFLALSGGVDSCSVAMITFSMCDIVCAAVRNNNSRVITDLNAILGYDPENTDLPTDPKKLSNLIIHTCYMATENSSSETQLRAQKLAAEINSYHISLDFSAVVASILSVFAIVTNRTPQYTLNGGSNPENLALQNIQARLRMVLAYLFAALILWVRGRSRSLLVLGSSNVDECLRGYFTKYDCSSADLNPIGSISKQDLYQFIKHMQQFYYLDLLEQFLVAVPSAELIPTTNESSVQSDEVEMGMSYKELQVFGSLRKVYNCGPLSMFQQLVILWKSLHHSEIAAKVKRFFFFYSINRHKMTTLTPAYHAEAYSPDDNRFDHRPFLYNSTFKWQFDQIDNLVALQTSKKKKD
;
A
#
# COMPACT_ATOMS: atom_id res chain seq x y z
N MET A 1 -32.75 -61.94 -27.23
CA MET A 1 -32.22 -60.57 -27.13
C MET A 1 -30.82 -60.68 -26.55
N THR A 2 -29.81 -60.50 -27.39
CA THR A 2 -28.41 -60.46 -26.96
C THR A 2 -28.22 -59.23 -26.08
N SER A 3 -27.35 -59.34 -25.08
CA SER A 3 -26.98 -58.33 -24.09
C SER A 3 -26.37 -57.05 -24.67
N ILE A 4 -26.65 -56.69 -25.92
CA ILE A 4 -26.14 -55.53 -26.65
C ILE A 4 -27.30 -54.60 -27.05
N GLU A 5 -28.50 -55.13 -27.32
CA GLU A 5 -29.67 -54.29 -27.64
C GLU A 5 -30.18 -53.50 -26.42
N LEU A 6 -29.98 -54.00 -25.20
CA LEU A 6 -30.32 -53.29 -23.95
C LEU A 6 -29.38 -52.11 -23.62
N PHE A 7 -28.15 -52.08 -24.16
CA PHE A 7 -27.15 -51.06 -23.82
C PHE A 7 -27.30 -49.76 -24.63
N ASN A 8 -28.01 -49.79 -25.74
CA ASN A 8 -28.20 -48.62 -26.61
C ASN A 8 -29.24 -47.62 -26.09
N GLU A 9 -30.08 -47.98 -25.11
CA GLU A 9 -31.14 -47.08 -24.60
C GLU A 9 -30.71 -46.19 -23.43
N PHE A 10 -29.57 -46.48 -22.79
CA PHE A 10 -28.99 -45.68 -21.69
C PHE A 10 -27.46 -45.73 -21.70
N PRO A 11 -26.75 -44.65 -22.07
CA PRO A 11 -25.30 -44.60 -21.98
C PRO A 11 -24.90 -44.30 -20.53
N TYR A 12 -24.87 -45.32 -19.66
CA TYR A 12 -24.27 -45.16 -18.34
C TYR A 12 -22.74 -45.11 -18.47
N LEU A 13 -22.08 -44.24 -17.70
CA LEU A 13 -20.62 -44.16 -17.61
C LEU A 13 -20.08 -45.46 -16.96
N VAL A 14 -19.79 -46.45 -17.80
CA VAL A 14 -18.98 -47.61 -17.39
C VAL A 14 -17.55 -47.12 -17.20
N ARG A 15 -16.94 -47.43 -16.06
CA ARG A 15 -15.53 -47.16 -15.81
C ARG A 15 -14.70 -48.04 -16.76
N THR A 16 -14.32 -47.49 -17.90
CA THR A 16 -13.35 -48.12 -18.81
C THR A 16 -11.96 -47.63 -18.43
N ASN A 17 -10.97 -48.53 -18.46
CA ASN A 17 -9.61 -48.21 -18.03
C ASN A 17 -9.06 -47.09 -18.93
N ASP A 18 -8.79 -45.96 -18.28
CA ASP A 18 -8.13 -44.75 -18.77
C ASP A 18 -8.97 -43.79 -19.64
N GLU A 19 -9.25 -42.63 -19.03
CA GLU A 19 -9.79 -41.35 -19.56
C GLU A 19 -11.32 -41.21 -19.78
N ALA A 20 -11.87 -40.14 -19.20
CA ALA A 20 -13.28 -39.74 -19.31
C ALA A 20 -13.48 -38.76 -20.49
N TYR A 21 -14.25 -39.15 -21.50
CA TYR A 21 -14.80 -38.25 -22.51
C TYR A 21 -16.30 -38.52 -22.75
N ALA A 22 -17.07 -37.45 -22.94
CA ALA A 22 -18.43 -37.50 -23.42
C ALA A 22 -18.44 -37.69 -24.95
N GLY A 23 -19.04 -38.77 -25.46
CA GLY A 23 -19.28 -38.95 -26.91
C GLY A 23 -19.51 -40.40 -27.34
N TYR A 24 -20.53 -40.59 -28.19
CA TYR A 24 -21.09 -41.85 -28.74
C TYR A 24 -20.09 -42.94 -29.20
N ILE A 25 -20.48 -44.21 -29.03
CA ILE A 25 -19.80 -45.40 -29.58
C ILE A 25 -20.72 -46.06 -30.63
N GLU A 26 -20.22 -46.22 -31.85
CA GLU A 26 -20.75 -47.11 -32.89
C GLU A 26 -19.65 -48.16 -33.18
N ILE A 27 -19.95 -49.46 -33.10
CA ILE A 27 -19.03 -50.53 -33.53
C ILE A 27 -19.81 -51.60 -34.29
N GLU A 28 -19.55 -51.72 -35.59
CA GLU A 28 -19.56 -53.01 -36.28
C GLU A 28 -18.17 -53.29 -36.89
N ALA A 29 -17.66 -54.47 -36.56
CA ALA A 29 -16.62 -55.26 -37.22
C ALA A 29 -15.44 -54.55 -37.94
N ASN A 30 -14.26 -54.64 -37.31
CA ASN A 30 -12.96 -54.89 -37.94
C ASN A 30 -12.28 -53.84 -38.85
N ILE A 31 -12.58 -52.53 -38.77
CA ILE A 31 -11.72 -51.48 -39.37
C ILE A 31 -11.75 -50.21 -38.50
N VAL A 32 -10.58 -49.63 -38.15
CA VAL A 32 -10.48 -48.26 -37.63
C VAL A 32 -10.44 -47.29 -38.82
N GLU A 33 -11.46 -46.46 -38.99
CA GLU A 33 -11.44 -45.34 -39.94
C GLU A 33 -11.61 -44.00 -39.19
N ILE A 34 -10.57 -43.17 -39.21
CA ILE A 34 -10.65 -41.76 -38.80
C ILE A 34 -11.05 -40.96 -40.04
N ARG A 35 -12.19 -40.24 -39.99
CA ARG A 35 -12.50 -39.19 -40.97
C ARG A 35 -12.87 -37.87 -40.29
N SER A 36 -11.94 -36.92 -40.41
CA SER A 36 -12.25 -35.48 -40.48
C SER A 36 -12.76 -35.16 -41.88
N SER A 37 -13.90 -34.48 -42.00
CA SER A 37 -14.32 -33.89 -43.27
C SER A 37 -13.79 -32.46 -43.38
N LYS A 38 -12.66 -32.31 -44.07
CA LYS A 38 -12.53 -31.49 -45.28
C LYS A 38 -11.11 -31.59 -45.83
N THR A 39 -11.04 -31.95 -47.11
CA THR A 39 -9.89 -31.95 -48.06
C THR A 39 -9.08 -33.26 -48.22
N LYS A 40 -8.54 -33.41 -49.44
CA LYS A 40 -8.38 -34.63 -50.26
C LYS A 40 -7.00 -35.32 -50.15
N LYS A 41 -7.00 -36.64 -50.44
CA LYS A 41 -5.97 -37.50 -51.07
C LYS A 41 -4.60 -37.64 -50.38
N HIS A 42 -4.31 -38.83 -49.83
CA HIS A 42 -3.38 -39.84 -50.40
C HIS A 42 -3.12 -40.99 -49.39
N ASN A 43 -3.18 -42.23 -49.89
CA ASN A 43 -2.81 -43.47 -49.18
C ASN A 43 -1.31 -43.50 -48.86
N LYS A 44 -0.94 -43.80 -47.61
CA LYS A 44 0.28 -44.56 -47.25
C LYS A 44 0.07 -45.31 -45.92
N THR A 45 0.39 -46.60 -45.95
CA THR A 45 0.52 -47.53 -44.82
C THR A 45 1.69 -47.13 -43.91
N ALA A 46 1.53 -47.26 -42.59
CA ALA A 46 2.62 -47.12 -41.62
C ALA A 46 2.69 -48.36 -40.71
N GLU A 47 3.90 -48.93 -40.62
CA GLU A 47 4.26 -50.11 -39.83
C GLU A 47 4.30 -49.84 -38.33
N LEU A 48 4.02 -50.87 -37.53
CA LEU A 48 4.24 -50.89 -36.08
C LEU A 48 5.75 -50.94 -35.80
N ILE A 49 6.29 -49.96 -35.09
CA ILE A 49 7.63 -50.03 -34.49
C ILE A 49 7.46 -50.25 -32.98
N THR A 50 7.94 -51.40 -32.50
CA THR A 50 8.17 -51.68 -31.08
C THR A 50 9.51 -51.08 -30.64
N LEU A 51 9.55 -50.44 -29.47
CA LEU A 51 10.79 -50.00 -28.83
C LEU A 51 10.85 -50.50 -27.38
N ASP A 52 11.91 -51.25 -27.09
CA ASP A 52 12.30 -51.77 -25.78
C ASP A 52 13.13 -50.74 -24.97
N THR A 53 12.89 -50.77 -23.66
CA THR A 53 13.69 -50.37 -22.48
C THR A 53 14.78 -49.28 -22.51
N CYS A 54 14.69 -48.41 -21.48
CA CYS A 54 15.73 -47.64 -20.77
C CYS A 54 16.36 -46.38 -21.41
N SER A 55 15.89 -45.20 -20.97
CA SER A 55 16.72 -44.04 -20.52
C SER A 55 15.83 -42.88 -20.04
N ALA A 56 16.33 -42.11 -19.06
CA ALA A 56 15.66 -40.92 -18.54
C ALA A 56 15.97 -39.71 -19.44
N GLY A 57 14.92 -39.06 -19.98
CA GLY A 57 15.04 -37.84 -20.77
C GLY A 57 13.70 -37.39 -21.37
N TRP A 58 13.52 -36.07 -21.52
CA TRP A 58 12.38 -35.48 -22.23
C TRP A 58 12.59 -35.68 -23.74
N ASN A 59 11.69 -36.38 -24.42
CA ASN A 59 11.67 -36.43 -25.89
C ASN A 59 10.50 -35.62 -26.43
N ASN A 60 10.79 -34.59 -27.23
CA ASN A 60 9.81 -33.90 -28.05
C ASN A 60 9.64 -34.68 -29.36
N ILE A 61 8.45 -35.21 -29.61
CA ILE A 61 8.07 -35.74 -30.92
C ILE A 61 7.38 -34.59 -31.67
N LEU A 62 7.98 -34.13 -32.76
CA LEU A 62 7.37 -33.19 -33.70
C LEU A 62 6.69 -33.97 -34.83
N THR A 63 5.37 -34.04 -34.82
CA THR A 63 4.55 -34.28 -36.02
C THR A 63 3.50 -33.18 -36.13
N THR A 64 3.25 -32.74 -37.36
CA THR A 64 2.50 -31.52 -37.69
C THR A 64 1.09 -31.55 -37.10
N GLY A 65 0.86 -30.72 -36.07
CA GLY A 65 -0.49 -30.35 -35.60
C GLY A 65 -0.69 -30.30 -34.09
N PHE A 66 0.10 -31.00 -33.27
CA PHE A 66 -0.07 -31.02 -31.81
C PHE A 66 1.27 -31.21 -31.08
N SER A 67 1.45 -30.52 -29.94
CA SER A 67 2.56 -30.78 -29.01
C SER A 67 2.05 -31.62 -27.83
N LEU A 68 2.52 -32.84 -27.69
CA LEU A 68 2.22 -33.71 -26.55
C LEU A 68 3.34 -33.59 -25.52
N LYS A 69 3.04 -33.05 -24.34
CA LYS A 69 3.96 -33.08 -23.17
C LYS A 69 3.51 -34.18 -22.23
N VAL A 70 4.26 -35.27 -22.18
CA VAL A 70 4.03 -36.37 -21.22
C VAL A 70 4.91 -36.15 -20.00
N ARG A 71 4.31 -36.01 -18.81
CA ARG A 71 5.02 -36.00 -17.52
C ARG A 71 4.87 -37.38 -16.90
N PHE A 72 5.98 -38.10 -16.73
CA PHE A 72 5.97 -39.33 -15.93
C PHE A 72 5.83 -38.96 -14.45
N SER A 73 4.74 -39.40 -13.82
CA SER A 73 4.56 -39.35 -12.37
C SER A 73 4.89 -40.71 -11.79
N MET A 74 6.06 -40.85 -11.16
CA MET A 74 6.34 -41.98 -10.29
C MET A 74 5.63 -41.75 -8.95
N LYS A 75 4.42 -42.29 -8.78
CA LYS A 75 3.84 -42.53 -7.46
C LYS A 75 4.48 -43.79 -6.88
N ASN A 76 5.61 -43.60 -6.20
CA ASN A 76 6.13 -44.43 -5.11
C ASN A 76 7.28 -43.67 -4.45
N LYS A 77 6.97 -42.79 -3.49
CA LYS A 77 7.94 -42.37 -2.48
C LYS A 77 7.77 -43.29 -1.28
N THR A 78 8.44 -44.44 -1.32
CA THR A 78 8.96 -45.05 -0.10
C THR A 78 9.92 -44.05 0.55
N ILE A 79 9.81 -43.87 1.86
CA ILE A 79 10.72 -43.06 2.68
C ILE A 79 12.16 -43.40 2.29
N SER A 80 12.94 -42.40 1.89
CA SER A 80 14.34 -42.59 1.50
C SER A 80 15.16 -42.94 2.74
N ASN A 81 16.16 -43.82 2.59
CA ASN A 81 17.08 -44.22 3.67
C ASN A 81 17.75 -43.03 4.39
N GLU A 82 17.84 -41.85 3.76
CA GLU A 82 18.33 -40.61 4.39
C GLU A 82 17.41 -40.05 5.49
N GLN A 83 16.08 -40.25 5.40
CA GLN A 83 15.14 -39.90 6.48
C GLN A 83 15.17 -40.94 7.61
N HIS A 84 15.55 -42.19 7.27
CA HIS A 84 15.74 -43.29 8.21
C HIS A 84 17.01 -43.13 9.06
N GLU A 85 18.06 -42.48 8.54
CA GLU A 85 19.29 -42.13 9.28
C GLU A 85 19.15 -40.83 10.09
N ALA A 86 18.34 -39.86 9.63
CA ALA A 86 18.11 -38.60 10.34
C ALA A 86 17.36 -38.78 11.68
N LEU A 87 16.53 -39.82 11.81
CA LEU A 87 15.76 -40.13 13.02
C LEU A 87 16.46 -41.09 13.99
N ASN A 88 17.53 -41.79 13.56
CA ASN A 88 18.24 -42.80 14.37
C ASN A 88 19.48 -42.27 15.11
N LYS A 89 19.75 -40.96 15.09
CA LYS A 89 20.80 -40.36 15.94
C LYS A 89 20.21 -39.90 17.27
N THR A 90 20.48 -40.69 18.30
CA THR A 90 20.28 -40.45 19.73
C THR A 90 21.13 -39.29 20.29
N SER A 91 21.20 -38.15 19.59
CA SER A 91 22.09 -37.04 19.96
C SER A 91 21.57 -35.63 19.64
N ILE A 92 20.27 -35.35 19.77
CA ILE A 92 19.70 -33.98 19.61
C ILE A 92 19.25 -33.37 20.97
N ILE A 93 19.90 -33.74 22.08
CA ILE A 93 19.67 -33.05 23.38
C ILE A 93 20.97 -32.54 24.05
N LYS A 94 22.16 -32.73 23.46
CA LYS A 94 23.39 -32.13 24.01
C LYS A 94 24.29 -31.63 22.88
N GLU A 95 24.73 -30.38 23.03
CA GLU A 95 25.69 -29.65 22.17
C GLU A 95 25.11 -28.98 20.92
N ASP A 96 24.64 -27.73 21.06
CA ASP A 96 25.38 -26.60 20.47
C ASP A 96 24.86 -25.25 20.99
N GLN A 97 25.63 -24.67 21.93
CA GLN A 97 25.64 -23.25 22.24
C GLN A 97 26.70 -22.61 21.34
N SER A 98 26.32 -22.13 20.16
CA SER A 98 26.90 -20.95 19.50
C SER A 98 26.48 -20.87 18.03
N VAL A 99 26.40 -19.63 17.53
CA VAL A 99 26.19 -19.19 16.14
C VAL A 99 24.73 -18.87 15.73
N SER A 100 24.62 -17.59 15.36
CA SER A 100 23.49 -16.75 14.98
C SER A 100 22.98 -16.94 13.55
N LYS A 101 21.64 -16.95 13.36
CA LYS A 101 20.87 -16.09 12.42
C LYS A 101 19.37 -16.48 12.43
N PRO A 102 18.42 -15.52 12.46
CA PRO A 102 16.99 -15.82 12.52
C PRO A 102 16.34 -15.84 11.12
N ALA A 103 15.51 -16.84 10.85
CA ALA A 103 14.51 -16.81 9.79
C ALA A 103 13.12 -17.03 10.43
N THR A 104 12.41 -15.91 10.56
CA THR A 104 10.95 -15.68 10.42
C THR A 104 9.94 -16.76 10.88
N GLN A 105 9.08 -16.30 11.79
CA GLN A 105 7.76 -16.84 12.17
C GLN A 105 7.75 -18.22 12.84
N HIS A 106 7.84 -18.23 14.18
CA HIS A 106 6.98 -18.99 15.10
C HIS A 106 7.44 -18.72 16.55
N SER A 107 7.18 -17.51 17.04
CA SER A 107 7.25 -17.21 18.48
C SER A 107 5.92 -17.59 19.13
N LYS A 108 5.86 -18.78 19.77
CA LYS A 108 5.02 -19.14 20.94
C LYS A 108 4.96 -20.66 21.09
N LEU A 109 5.98 -21.26 21.71
CA LEU A 109 5.92 -22.62 22.26
C LEU A 109 6.83 -22.66 23.49
N SER A 110 6.38 -22.01 24.56
CA SER A 110 7.03 -22.06 25.89
C SER A 110 6.11 -22.74 26.91
N SER A 111 5.27 -23.69 26.49
CA SER A 111 4.44 -24.47 27.40
C SER A 111 5.07 -25.84 27.62
N HIS A 112 5.44 -26.13 28.86
CA HIS A 112 5.83 -27.45 29.36
C HIS A 112 4.92 -28.59 28.83
N ASN A 113 3.65 -28.28 28.56
CA ASN A 113 2.64 -29.17 27.99
C ASN A 113 2.93 -29.65 26.56
N ALA A 114 3.58 -28.84 25.71
CA ALA A 114 3.90 -29.23 24.33
C ALA A 114 5.03 -30.26 24.28
N ILE A 115 6.03 -30.11 25.15
CA ILE A 115 7.13 -31.08 25.30
C ILE A 115 6.57 -32.40 25.86
N LEU A 116 5.75 -32.33 26.90
CA LEU A 116 5.11 -33.51 27.49
C LEU A 116 4.21 -34.27 26.50
N PHE A 117 3.48 -33.53 25.64
CA PHE A 117 2.66 -34.12 24.57
C PHE A 117 3.50 -34.82 23.51
N LEU A 118 4.60 -34.19 23.06
CA LEU A 118 5.51 -34.79 22.07
C LEU A 118 6.18 -36.05 22.61
N GLU A 119 6.59 -36.06 23.88
CA GLU A 119 7.16 -37.26 24.52
C GLU A 119 6.14 -38.41 24.58
N LEU A 120 4.90 -38.13 24.99
CA LEU A 120 3.81 -39.11 25.00
C LEU A 120 3.48 -39.61 23.58
N LEU A 121 3.33 -38.70 22.60
CA LEU A 121 3.00 -39.03 21.22
C LEU A 121 4.08 -39.88 20.55
N ASN A 122 5.35 -39.54 20.73
CA ASN A 122 6.47 -40.30 20.17
C ASN A 122 6.53 -41.73 20.73
N THR A 123 6.23 -41.90 22.01
CA THR A 123 6.19 -43.23 22.64
C THR A 123 5.05 -44.08 22.07
N GLU A 124 3.86 -43.49 21.89
CA GLU A 124 2.70 -44.18 21.29
C GLU A 124 2.89 -44.53 19.81
N LEU A 125 3.49 -43.63 19.03
CA LEU A 125 3.78 -43.87 17.62
C LEU A 125 4.80 -45.00 17.44
N TYR A 126 5.78 -45.07 18.35
CA TYR A 126 6.74 -46.17 18.39
C TYR A 126 6.07 -47.51 18.68
N ASP A 127 5.14 -47.55 19.66
CA ASP A 127 4.39 -48.76 20.03
C ASP A 127 3.38 -49.22 18.94
N LEU A 128 2.89 -48.30 18.10
CA LEU A 128 2.02 -48.59 16.96
C LEU A 128 2.75 -49.23 15.77
N GLY A 129 4.06 -48.99 15.67
CA GLY A 129 4.91 -49.42 14.55
C GLY A 129 4.82 -48.48 13.34
N TRP A 130 5.98 -48.21 12.73
CA TRP A 130 6.15 -47.25 11.63
C TRP A 130 5.39 -47.61 10.36
N ASP A 131 5.02 -48.88 10.16
CA ASP A 131 4.25 -49.33 8.99
C ASP A 131 2.81 -48.78 8.96
N ASN A 132 2.30 -48.31 10.10
CA ASN A 132 0.94 -47.78 10.24
C ASN A 132 0.89 -46.23 10.19
N ILE A 133 2.02 -45.56 9.97
CA ILE A 133 2.11 -44.09 9.93
C ILE A 133 2.23 -43.63 8.47
N GLU A 134 1.27 -42.81 8.03
CA GLU A 134 1.24 -42.29 6.65
C GLU A 134 1.87 -40.91 6.54
N TYR A 135 1.63 -40.04 7.52
CA TYR A 135 2.16 -38.68 7.56
C TYR A 135 2.28 -38.23 9.01
N TYR A 136 3.37 -37.54 9.34
CA TYR A 136 3.56 -36.89 10.62
C TYR A 136 4.30 -35.57 10.39
N ASP A 137 3.70 -34.46 10.81
CA ASP A 137 4.29 -33.13 10.78
C ASP A 137 4.49 -32.59 12.20
N PRO A 138 5.74 -32.51 12.68
CA PRO A 138 6.04 -32.02 14.00
C PRO A 138 5.82 -30.51 14.16
N ALA A 139 5.73 -29.72 13.08
CA ALA A 139 5.50 -28.27 13.17
C ALA A 139 4.02 -27.93 13.41
N THR A 140 3.11 -28.73 12.84
CA THR A 140 1.65 -28.57 12.96
C THR A 140 1.00 -29.55 13.95
N PHE A 141 1.77 -30.49 14.49
CA PHE A 141 1.32 -31.61 15.32
C PHE A 141 0.24 -32.46 14.63
N GLU A 142 0.26 -32.51 13.29
CA GLU A 142 -0.65 -33.31 12.49
C GLU A 142 -0.09 -34.72 12.28
N CYS A 143 -0.88 -35.75 12.58
CA CYS A 143 -0.51 -37.15 12.34
C CYS A 143 -1.64 -37.90 11.63
N LYS A 144 -1.30 -38.63 10.57
CA LYS A 144 -2.22 -39.49 9.83
C LYS A 144 -1.78 -40.94 9.94
N LEU A 145 -2.68 -41.79 10.44
CA LEU A 145 -2.46 -43.23 10.60
C LEU A 145 -3.25 -44.02 9.56
N ARG A 146 -2.64 -45.11 9.08
CA ARG A 146 -3.20 -46.02 8.08
C ARG A 146 -3.31 -47.44 8.64
N TYR A 147 -4.36 -48.13 8.24
CA TYR A 147 -4.53 -49.57 8.48
C TYR A 147 -4.76 -50.31 7.18
N LYS A 148 -4.29 -51.56 7.13
CA LYS A 148 -4.52 -52.47 6.03
C LYS A 148 -5.40 -53.61 6.50
N ASP A 149 -6.51 -53.84 5.80
CA ASP A 149 -7.37 -54.98 6.08
C ASP A 149 -6.83 -56.29 5.46
N ALA A 150 -7.54 -57.41 5.68
CA ALA A 150 -7.17 -58.72 5.15
C ALA A 150 -7.12 -58.80 3.60
N LYS A 151 -7.69 -57.81 2.88
CA LYS A 151 -7.65 -57.68 1.42
C LYS A 151 -6.60 -56.66 0.94
N GLN A 152 -5.70 -56.20 1.83
CA GLN A 152 -4.68 -55.18 1.56
C GLN A 152 -5.25 -53.81 1.16
N ARG A 153 -6.50 -53.49 1.53
CA ARG A 153 -7.09 -52.16 1.32
C ARG A 153 -6.56 -51.20 2.37
N ASN A 154 -6.09 -50.02 1.93
CA ASN A 154 -5.59 -48.98 2.82
C ASN A 154 -6.75 -48.11 3.30
N PHE A 155 -6.94 -48.02 4.61
CA PHE A 155 -7.87 -47.10 5.25
C PHE A 155 -7.08 -46.03 6.02
N GLU A 156 -7.36 -44.75 5.77
CA GLU A 156 -6.92 -43.65 6.63
C GLU A 156 -7.83 -43.64 7.86
N ILE A 157 -7.27 -43.95 9.03
CA ILE A 157 -8.08 -44.25 10.22
C ILE A 157 -8.08 -43.12 11.24
N VAL A 158 -6.97 -42.40 11.40
CA VAL A 158 -6.86 -41.37 12.44
C VAL A 158 -6.16 -40.16 11.85
N GLN A 159 -6.84 -39.02 11.83
CA GLN A 159 -6.22 -37.71 11.71
C GLN A 159 -6.18 -37.07 13.09
N ILE A 160 -4.97 -36.79 13.57
CA ILE A 160 -4.70 -36.11 14.84
C ILE A 160 -4.37 -34.67 14.50
N VAL A 161 -5.07 -33.70 15.09
CA VAL A 161 -4.68 -32.29 15.05
C VAL A 161 -4.66 -31.77 16.49
N ALA A 162 -3.50 -31.36 16.97
CA ALA A 162 -3.36 -30.78 18.31
C ALA A 162 -3.40 -29.25 18.24
N SER A 163 -4.27 -28.63 19.05
CA SER A 163 -4.26 -27.18 19.27
C SER A 163 -3.59 -26.90 20.61
N LEU A 164 -2.52 -26.10 20.60
CA LEU A 164 -1.69 -25.78 21.78
C LEU A 164 -1.92 -24.35 22.31
N GLY A 165 -3.10 -23.78 22.04
CA GLY A 165 -3.55 -22.49 22.61
C GLY A 165 -3.88 -22.57 24.11
N ASP A 166 -4.66 -21.61 24.61
CA ASP A 166 -4.96 -21.45 26.05
C ASP A 166 -5.67 -22.66 26.70
N ASP A 167 -6.31 -23.54 25.92
CA ASP A 167 -6.92 -24.81 26.36
C ASP A 167 -6.49 -25.97 25.42
N PRO A 168 -5.39 -26.68 25.73
CA PRO A 168 -4.80 -27.63 24.79
C PRO A 168 -5.66 -28.89 24.62
N LYS A 169 -6.01 -29.20 23.36
CA LYS A 169 -6.90 -30.30 22.99
C LYS A 169 -6.36 -31.07 21.79
N VAL A 170 -6.59 -32.38 21.78
CA VAL A 170 -6.34 -33.26 20.64
C VAL A 170 -7.67 -33.55 19.96
N LYS A 171 -7.79 -33.20 18.67
CA LYS A 171 -8.92 -33.60 17.85
C LYS A 171 -8.59 -34.88 17.11
N LEU A 172 -9.45 -35.89 17.26
CA LEU A 172 -9.39 -37.16 16.55
C LEU A 172 -10.57 -37.24 15.59
N ALA A 173 -10.29 -37.37 14.29
CA ALA A 173 -11.30 -37.60 13.27
C ALA A 173 -11.10 -38.98 12.61
N SER A 174 -12.20 -39.70 12.37
CA SER A 174 -12.22 -40.91 11.53
C SER A 174 -13.53 -41.02 10.73
N MET A 175 -13.53 -41.90 9.73
CA MET A 175 -14.71 -42.22 8.91
C MET A 175 -15.81 -42.99 9.65
N ILE A 176 -15.51 -43.68 10.76
CA ILE A 176 -16.40 -44.67 11.40
C ILE A 176 -16.78 -44.28 12.84
N ILE A 177 -15.97 -43.45 13.51
CA ILE A 177 -16.21 -42.99 14.88
C ILE A 177 -16.44 -41.49 14.86
N LYS A 178 -17.35 -41.01 15.71
CA LYS A 178 -17.63 -39.58 15.85
C LYS A 178 -16.34 -38.81 16.16
N PRO A 179 -16.05 -37.68 15.48
CA PRO A 179 -14.90 -36.86 15.83
C PRO A 179 -14.94 -36.47 17.32
N GLN A 180 -13.83 -36.69 18.04
CA GLN A 180 -13.72 -36.37 19.46
C GLN A 180 -12.63 -35.33 19.71
N CYS A 181 -12.89 -34.40 20.63
CA CYS A 181 -11.90 -33.46 21.14
C CYS A 181 -11.56 -33.84 22.59
N ILE A 182 -10.32 -34.27 22.84
CA ILE A 182 -9.86 -34.73 24.14
C ILE A 182 -8.91 -33.67 24.74
N PRO A 183 -9.18 -33.13 25.94
CA PRO A 183 -8.25 -32.24 26.63
C PRO A 183 -6.94 -32.96 26.97
N LEU A 184 -5.81 -32.28 26.80
CA LEU A 184 -4.48 -32.85 27.00
C LEU A 184 -4.30 -33.45 28.40
N SER A 185 -4.94 -32.86 29.42
CA SER A 185 -4.89 -33.29 30.83
C SER A 185 -5.57 -34.64 31.12
N LYS A 186 -6.41 -35.14 30.20
CA LYS A 186 -7.13 -36.42 30.35
C LYS A 186 -6.50 -37.56 29.55
N LEU A 187 -5.45 -37.30 28.78
CA LEU A 187 -4.74 -38.32 27.99
C LEU A 187 -3.92 -39.23 28.91
N LYS A 188 -4.17 -40.54 28.86
CA LYS A 188 -3.39 -41.58 29.56
C LYS A 188 -2.50 -42.30 28.57
N SER A 189 -1.38 -42.86 29.01
CA SER A 189 -0.56 -43.77 28.17
C SER A 189 -1.40 -44.92 27.61
N GLY A 190 -1.22 -45.23 26.34
CA GLY A 190 -1.92 -46.23 25.54
C GLY A 190 -3.15 -45.71 24.79
N TRP A 191 -3.48 -44.41 24.89
CA TRP A 191 -4.71 -43.86 24.32
C TRP A 191 -4.77 -44.03 22.80
N LEU A 192 -3.69 -43.70 22.08
CA LEU A 192 -3.65 -43.73 20.63
C LEU A 192 -3.61 -45.16 20.11
N CYS A 193 -2.82 -46.03 20.74
CA CYS A 193 -2.81 -47.46 20.45
C CYS A 193 -4.21 -48.10 20.66
N SER A 194 -4.92 -47.72 21.72
CA SER A 194 -6.27 -48.22 21.99
C SER A 194 -7.29 -47.76 20.96
N TYR A 195 -7.20 -46.49 20.54
CA TYR A 195 -8.09 -45.90 19.55
C TYR A 195 -7.87 -46.54 18.17
N PHE A 196 -6.61 -46.70 17.76
CA PHE A 196 -6.24 -47.37 16.51
C PHE A 196 -6.73 -48.82 16.47
N ARG A 197 -6.51 -49.61 17.52
CA ARG A 197 -6.98 -51.00 17.60
C ARG A 197 -8.51 -51.10 17.58
N PHE A 198 -9.20 -50.17 18.24
CA PHE A 198 -10.65 -50.14 18.24
C PHE A 198 -11.21 -49.84 16.85
N GLN A 199 -10.62 -48.91 16.11
CA GLN A 199 -10.99 -48.60 14.73
C GLN A 199 -10.72 -49.75 13.77
N ALA A 200 -9.55 -50.39 13.87
CA ALA A 200 -9.21 -51.58 13.10
C ALA A 200 -10.27 -52.68 13.28
N LYS A 201 -10.70 -52.93 14.53
CA LYS A 201 -11.77 -53.88 14.86
C LYS A 201 -13.14 -53.47 14.29
N MET A 202 -13.45 -52.18 14.19
CA MET A 202 -14.69 -51.71 13.58
C MET A 202 -14.69 -51.88 12.06
N ILE A 203 -13.57 -51.64 11.38
CA ILE A 203 -13.42 -51.91 9.93
C ILE A 203 -13.65 -53.40 9.65
N GLU A 204 -13.06 -54.27 10.48
CA GLU A 204 -13.30 -55.72 10.37
C GLU A 204 -14.76 -56.10 10.60
N LYS A 205 -15.48 -55.42 11.51
CA LYS A 205 -16.91 -55.62 11.75
C LYS A 205 -17.76 -55.25 10.53
N TYR A 206 -17.47 -54.12 9.90
CA TYR A 206 -18.25 -53.56 8.76
C TYR A 206 -17.72 -53.99 7.38
N GLN A 207 -16.77 -54.92 7.35
CA GLN A 207 -16.16 -55.47 6.14
C GLN A 207 -17.18 -55.88 5.06
N PRO A 208 -18.32 -56.53 5.37
CA PRO A 208 -19.31 -56.90 4.36
C PRO A 208 -19.97 -55.70 3.66
N ALA A 209 -20.19 -54.59 4.37
CA ALA A 209 -20.77 -53.37 3.80
C ALA A 209 -19.75 -52.61 2.96
N LEU A 210 -18.49 -52.57 3.41
CA LEU A 210 -17.36 -51.98 2.68
C LEU A 210 -17.05 -52.74 1.38
N ASP A 211 -17.21 -54.06 1.37
CA ASP A 211 -17.09 -54.89 0.17
C ASP A 211 -18.15 -54.55 -0.89
N ILE A 212 -19.41 -54.32 -0.47
CA ILE A 212 -20.49 -53.91 -1.38
C ILE A 212 -20.26 -52.50 -1.90
N LEU A 213 -19.80 -51.56 -1.05
CA LEU A 213 -19.42 -50.22 -1.48
C LEU A 213 -18.30 -50.25 -2.54
N GLN A 214 -17.32 -51.12 -2.37
CA GLN A 214 -16.25 -51.30 -3.34
C GLN A 214 -16.77 -51.87 -4.66
N GLU A 215 -17.64 -52.88 -4.61
CA GLU A 215 -18.27 -53.45 -5.81
C GLU A 215 -19.07 -52.39 -6.59
N ILE A 216 -19.81 -51.52 -5.89
CA ILE A 216 -20.49 -50.37 -6.50
C ILE A 216 -19.47 -49.38 -7.09
N ASN A 217 -18.37 -49.06 -6.40
CA ASN A 217 -17.31 -48.16 -6.88
C ASN A 217 -16.53 -48.69 -8.11
N GLU A 218 -16.44 -50.02 -8.25
CA GLU A 218 -15.79 -50.67 -9.39
C GLU A 218 -16.71 -50.65 -10.62
N GLN A 219 -18.02 -50.77 -10.42
CA GLN A 219 -19.00 -50.89 -11.52
C GLN A 219 -19.69 -49.57 -11.90
N CYS A 220 -19.76 -48.60 -10.98
CA CYS A 220 -20.48 -47.34 -11.15
C CYS A 220 -19.59 -46.12 -10.82
N TYR A 221 -19.89 -44.98 -11.44
CA TYR A 221 -19.28 -43.70 -11.07
C TYR A 221 -19.96 -43.12 -9.81
N VAL A 222 -19.40 -43.43 -8.64
CA VAL A 222 -19.90 -42.96 -7.34
C VAL A 222 -19.35 -41.56 -7.05
N LEU A 223 -20.26 -40.63 -6.79
CA LEU A 223 -19.96 -39.27 -6.38
C LEU A 223 -19.69 -39.25 -4.87
N LYS A 224 -18.48 -39.69 -4.46
CA LYS A 224 -17.91 -39.72 -3.08
C LYS A 224 -18.93 -40.17 -1.99
N ALA A 225 -18.84 -41.40 -1.49
CA ALA A 225 -19.74 -41.88 -0.43
C ALA A 225 -19.59 -41.08 0.88
N TYR A 226 -20.70 -40.69 1.52
CA TYR A 226 -20.71 -39.88 2.75
C TYR A 226 -21.34 -40.66 3.93
N SER A 227 -20.90 -40.36 5.16
CA SER A 227 -21.62 -40.77 6.39
C SER A 227 -22.79 -39.81 6.66
N ALA A 228 -23.81 -40.23 7.40
CA ALA A 228 -25.06 -39.49 7.53
C ALA A 228 -24.93 -38.14 8.27
N PHE A 229 -23.81 -37.89 8.95
CA PHE A 229 -23.60 -36.73 9.84
C PHE A 229 -22.52 -35.73 9.39
N GLU A 230 -21.83 -35.91 8.26
CA GLU A 230 -20.98 -34.83 7.68
C GLU A 230 -21.79 -33.58 7.29
N GLN A 231 -23.13 -33.67 7.29
CA GLN A 231 -24.05 -32.56 7.07
C GLN A 231 -24.41 -31.77 8.34
N THR A 232 -24.02 -32.19 9.55
CA THR A 232 -24.26 -31.37 10.76
C THR A 232 -23.11 -30.40 10.99
N ASP A 233 -23.44 -29.10 10.95
CA ASP A 233 -22.58 -27.98 11.27
C ASP A 233 -21.61 -28.28 12.43
N THR A 234 -20.33 -27.97 12.21
CA THR A 234 -19.24 -27.93 13.20
C THR A 234 -19.51 -27.04 14.42
N LYS A 235 -20.67 -26.37 14.50
CA LYS A 235 -21.09 -25.48 15.58
C LYS A 235 -21.67 -26.15 16.83
N THR A 236 -21.95 -27.46 16.84
CA THR A 236 -22.63 -28.12 17.98
C THR A 236 -21.72 -28.89 18.97
N LEU A 237 -20.38 -28.83 18.81
CA LEU A 237 -19.45 -29.59 19.67
C LEU A 237 -18.97 -28.84 20.94
N GLU A 238 -19.49 -27.65 21.24
CA GLU A 238 -19.06 -26.86 22.40
C GLU A 238 -19.88 -27.08 23.69
N SER A 239 -20.95 -27.88 23.66
CA SER A 239 -21.79 -28.12 24.84
C SER A 239 -21.99 -29.62 25.10
N GLY A 240 -21.08 -30.22 25.88
CA GLY A 240 -21.17 -31.61 26.32
C GLY A 240 -20.60 -31.83 27.72
N ASP A 241 -21.45 -32.34 28.60
CA ASP A 241 -21.30 -32.59 30.04
C ASP A 241 -19.95 -33.22 30.50
N GLN A 242 -19.33 -32.69 31.56
CA GLN A 242 -17.95 -32.99 31.96
C GLN A 242 -17.73 -34.29 32.77
N SER A 243 -18.72 -35.19 32.88
CA SER A 243 -18.69 -36.28 33.89
C SER A 243 -18.74 -37.73 33.39
N LYS A 244 -18.35 -38.04 32.14
CA LYS A 244 -18.23 -39.44 31.66
C LYS A 244 -16.77 -39.88 31.48
N ASP A 245 -16.44 -41.07 31.98
CA ASP A 245 -15.13 -41.73 31.79
C ASP A 245 -14.81 -41.90 30.29
N VAL A 246 -13.61 -41.45 29.88
CA VAL A 246 -13.16 -41.27 28.49
C VAL A 246 -12.88 -42.59 27.75
N THR A 247 -13.25 -43.75 28.30
CA THR A 247 -12.91 -45.08 27.72
C THR A 247 -14.05 -45.75 26.95
N GLN A 248 -15.15 -45.06 26.66
CA GLN A 248 -16.25 -45.58 25.81
C GLN A 248 -16.30 -44.81 24.48
N TYR A 249 -15.81 -45.43 23.40
CA TYR A 249 -15.90 -44.90 22.04
C TYR A 249 -17.26 -45.26 21.42
N GLU A 250 -18.05 -44.26 21.03
CA GLU A 250 -19.35 -44.45 20.35
C GLU A 250 -19.15 -44.55 18.82
N VAL A 251 -19.72 -45.58 18.20
CA VAL A 251 -19.63 -45.83 16.74
C VAL A 251 -20.67 -44.98 15.99
N ASN A 252 -20.31 -44.46 14.81
CA ASN A 252 -20.94 -43.29 14.22
C ASN A 252 -22.10 -43.53 13.24
N ASP A 253 -22.47 -44.74 12.82
CA ASP A 253 -23.64 -44.89 11.93
C ASP A 253 -24.21 -46.31 11.81
N GLN A 254 -25.53 -46.39 11.54
CA GLN A 254 -26.24 -47.60 11.10
C GLN A 254 -26.23 -47.76 9.56
N TYR A 255 -25.90 -46.72 8.76
CA TYR A 255 -25.98 -46.75 7.30
C TYR A 255 -24.84 -45.97 6.59
N PHE A 256 -24.40 -46.40 5.41
CA PHE A 256 -23.55 -45.64 4.47
C PHE A 256 -24.39 -45.02 3.34
N ARG A 257 -24.27 -43.71 3.07
CA ARG A 257 -24.98 -43.09 1.94
C ARG A 257 -24.15 -43.17 0.66
N VAL A 258 -24.78 -43.58 -0.44
CA VAL A 258 -24.16 -43.73 -1.75
C VAL A 258 -24.92 -42.89 -2.77
N ASN A 259 -24.20 -42.05 -3.51
CA ASN A 259 -24.75 -41.25 -4.60
C ASN A 259 -24.06 -41.63 -5.92
N VAL A 260 -24.82 -42.09 -6.91
CA VAL A 260 -24.32 -42.60 -8.19
C VAL A 260 -24.78 -41.69 -9.32
N ALA A 261 -23.87 -41.29 -10.21
CA ALA A 261 -24.21 -40.51 -11.39
C ALA A 261 -24.90 -41.39 -12.45
N LEU A 262 -26.04 -40.94 -12.97
CA LEU A 262 -26.84 -41.68 -13.97
C LEU A 262 -26.77 -41.10 -15.39
N GLY A 263 -26.17 -39.91 -15.58
CA GLY A 263 -26.06 -39.22 -16.88
C GLY A 263 -26.23 -37.71 -16.76
N ASP A 264 -26.44 -36.99 -17.88
CA ASP A 264 -26.46 -35.52 -17.97
C ASP A 264 -27.33 -34.83 -16.89
N LEU A 265 -26.69 -34.41 -15.80
CA LEU A 265 -27.30 -33.72 -14.67
C LEU A 265 -28.32 -34.55 -13.87
N VAL A 266 -28.18 -35.88 -13.81
CA VAL A 266 -29.04 -36.77 -12.99
C VAL A 266 -28.21 -37.72 -12.14
N SER A 267 -28.53 -37.83 -10.85
CA SER A 267 -27.91 -38.79 -9.91
C SER A 267 -28.95 -39.52 -9.05
N ILE A 268 -28.56 -40.68 -8.49
CA ILE A 268 -29.39 -41.52 -7.62
C ILE A 268 -28.70 -41.72 -6.26
N GLU A 269 -29.43 -41.45 -5.19
CA GLU A 269 -28.95 -41.56 -3.81
C GLU A 269 -29.69 -42.69 -3.09
N PHE A 270 -28.95 -43.57 -2.39
CA PHE A 270 -29.50 -44.66 -1.58
C PHE A 270 -28.57 -45.00 -0.39
N ASN A 271 -29.10 -45.66 0.63
CA ASN A 271 -28.39 -45.95 1.88
C ASN A 271 -28.15 -47.46 2.07
N ILE A 272 -26.91 -47.87 2.33
CA ILE A 272 -26.52 -49.26 2.64
C ILE A 272 -26.50 -49.43 4.16
N ASP A 273 -27.29 -50.35 4.70
CA ASP A 273 -27.26 -50.70 6.13
C ASP A 273 -25.94 -51.38 6.49
N THR A 274 -25.27 -50.87 7.53
CA THR A 274 -23.94 -51.36 7.96
C THR A 274 -24.00 -52.69 8.70
N GLU A 275 -25.11 -53.02 9.35
CA GLU A 275 -25.31 -54.27 10.10
C GLU A 275 -25.94 -55.36 9.22
N THR A 276 -26.80 -54.97 8.28
CA THR A 276 -27.42 -55.88 7.31
C THR A 276 -27.28 -55.42 5.85
N PRO A 277 -26.04 -55.32 5.31
CA PRO A 277 -25.78 -54.72 4.00
C PRO A 277 -26.34 -55.52 2.81
N SER A 278 -26.77 -56.77 3.05
CA SER A 278 -27.44 -57.60 2.05
C SER A 278 -28.94 -57.28 1.88
N ASN A 279 -29.52 -56.43 2.73
CA ASN A 279 -30.90 -55.97 2.61
C ASN A 279 -31.00 -54.79 1.62
N PRO A 280 -32.12 -54.66 0.88
CA PRO A 280 -32.32 -53.53 -0.01
C PRO A 280 -32.46 -52.20 0.78
N PRO A 281 -31.93 -51.06 0.29
CA PRO A 281 -32.17 -49.71 0.79
C PRO A 281 -33.66 -49.43 0.86
N SER A 282 -34.08 -48.91 2.01
CA SER A 282 -35.48 -48.56 2.29
C SER A 282 -35.99 -47.38 1.46
N THR A 283 -35.10 -46.54 0.92
CA THR A 283 -35.43 -45.34 0.15
C THR A 283 -34.38 -45.05 -0.91
N ILE A 284 -34.83 -44.73 -2.13
CA ILE A 284 -34.00 -44.30 -3.26
C ILE A 284 -34.47 -42.89 -3.68
N GLN A 285 -33.56 -41.93 -3.79
CA GLN A 285 -33.84 -40.55 -4.21
C GLN A 285 -33.17 -40.23 -5.55
N LEU A 286 -33.85 -39.46 -6.41
CA LEU A 286 -33.31 -38.97 -7.69
C LEU A 286 -33.06 -37.46 -7.62
N HIS A 287 -31.90 -37.01 -8.10
CA HIS A 287 -31.45 -35.63 -8.07
C HIS A 287 -31.19 -35.14 -9.51
N GLY A 288 -31.52 -33.88 -9.83
CA GLY A 288 -31.39 -33.30 -11.18
C GLY A 288 -32.47 -32.26 -11.56
N PRO A 289 -32.40 -31.66 -12.77
CA PRO A 289 -33.40 -30.70 -13.26
C PRO A 289 -34.79 -31.34 -13.42
N ALA A 290 -35.87 -30.60 -13.08
CA ALA A 290 -37.24 -31.13 -13.02
C ALA A 290 -37.73 -31.76 -14.33
N GLU A 291 -37.34 -31.23 -15.49
CA GLU A 291 -37.68 -31.80 -16.80
C GLU A 291 -36.95 -33.12 -17.08
N LYS A 292 -35.67 -33.22 -16.69
CA LYS A 292 -34.86 -34.42 -16.87
C LYS A 292 -35.26 -35.53 -15.90
N ILE A 293 -35.59 -35.20 -14.65
CA ILE A 293 -36.13 -36.16 -13.67
C ILE A 293 -37.47 -36.72 -14.15
N LYS A 294 -38.37 -35.91 -14.71
CA LYS A 294 -39.65 -36.41 -15.24
C LYS A 294 -39.46 -37.49 -16.30
N ASN A 295 -38.50 -37.32 -17.20
CA ASN A 295 -38.17 -38.31 -18.23
C ASN A 295 -37.45 -39.54 -17.66
N ALA A 296 -36.54 -39.36 -16.70
CA ALA A 296 -35.86 -40.46 -16.00
C ALA A 296 -36.82 -41.30 -15.13
N SER A 297 -37.83 -40.68 -14.51
CA SER A 297 -38.79 -41.36 -13.63
C SER A 297 -39.77 -42.31 -14.35
N LYS A 298 -40.01 -42.11 -15.66
CA LYS A 298 -40.76 -43.09 -16.47
C LYS A 298 -39.95 -44.35 -16.80
N ARG A 299 -38.62 -44.26 -16.66
CA ARG A 299 -37.62 -45.28 -16.99
C ARG A 299 -36.95 -45.88 -15.74
N SER A 300 -37.38 -45.46 -14.55
CA SER A 300 -36.73 -45.83 -13.27
C SER A 300 -36.89 -47.30 -12.90
N THR A 301 -37.93 -47.96 -13.40
CA THR A 301 -38.14 -49.41 -13.20
C THR A 301 -37.02 -50.22 -13.86
N ASP A 302 -36.67 -49.88 -15.10
CA ASP A 302 -35.58 -50.51 -15.86
C ASP A 302 -34.22 -50.21 -15.21
N LEU A 303 -34.07 -49.04 -14.60
CA LEU A 303 -32.83 -48.60 -13.96
C LEU A 303 -32.54 -49.33 -12.64
N ILE A 304 -33.59 -49.63 -11.85
CA ILE A 304 -33.50 -50.48 -10.65
C ILE A 304 -33.24 -51.94 -11.03
N GLU A 305 -33.82 -52.41 -12.14
CA GLU A 305 -33.56 -53.75 -12.70
C GLU A 305 -32.11 -53.88 -13.22
N ASN A 306 -31.57 -52.83 -13.85
CA ASN A 306 -30.19 -52.79 -14.32
C ASN A 306 -29.15 -52.71 -13.18
N LEU A 307 -29.46 -51.97 -12.10
CA LEU A 307 -28.65 -51.99 -10.86
C LEU A 307 -28.62 -53.40 -10.23
N GLN A 308 -29.71 -54.16 -10.30
CA GLN A 308 -29.75 -55.56 -9.84
C GLN A 308 -28.90 -56.50 -10.71
N ILE A 309 -28.85 -56.25 -12.03
CA ILE A 309 -28.06 -57.05 -12.96
C ILE A 309 -26.55 -56.78 -12.77
N MET A 310 -26.16 -55.52 -12.55
CA MET A 310 -24.76 -55.16 -12.30
C MET A 310 -24.21 -55.74 -10.99
N LEU A 311 -24.95 -55.61 -9.89
CA LEU A 311 -24.47 -55.97 -8.54
C LEU A 311 -24.49 -57.47 -8.20
N GLY A 312 -24.78 -58.35 -9.17
CA GLY A 312 -24.68 -59.79 -9.01
C GLY A 312 -25.61 -60.42 -7.95
N THR A 313 -25.58 -61.74 -7.85
CA THR A 313 -26.59 -62.59 -7.15
C THR A 313 -26.63 -62.50 -5.62
N ARG A 314 -26.01 -61.49 -4.99
CA ARG A 314 -25.96 -61.34 -3.52
C ARG A 314 -27.09 -60.50 -2.91
N ILE A 315 -27.92 -59.83 -3.71
CA ILE A 315 -29.07 -59.06 -3.20
C ILE A 315 -30.37 -59.59 -3.81
N LYS A 316 -30.87 -60.72 -3.31
CA LYS A 316 -32.20 -61.23 -3.67
C LYS A 316 -33.28 -60.42 -2.92
N ARG A 317 -34.04 -59.62 -3.68
CA ARG A 317 -35.33 -58.95 -3.38
C ARG A 317 -35.26 -57.42 -3.32
N TYR A 318 -35.20 -56.79 -4.49
CA TYR A 318 -35.56 -55.38 -4.66
C TYR A 318 -36.98 -55.17 -5.22
N SER A 319 -37.74 -56.24 -5.42
CA SER A 319 -39.07 -56.23 -6.07
C SER A 319 -40.19 -55.59 -5.25
N SER A 320 -39.92 -55.03 -4.06
CA SER A 320 -40.93 -54.43 -3.17
C SER A 320 -40.54 -53.05 -2.61
N CYS A 321 -39.53 -52.37 -3.16
CA CYS A 321 -39.21 -51.03 -2.70
C CYS A 321 -40.24 -50.04 -3.29
N ASN A 322 -41.12 -49.51 -2.42
CA ASN A 322 -42.03 -48.44 -2.80
C ASN A 322 -41.19 -47.23 -3.22
N THR A 323 -41.34 -46.78 -4.47
CA THR A 323 -40.98 -45.40 -4.85
C THR A 323 -41.97 -44.45 -4.18
N THR A 324 -41.85 -44.25 -2.86
CA THR A 324 -42.51 -43.15 -2.16
C THR A 324 -41.83 -41.85 -2.58
N GLY A 325 -42.19 -41.37 -3.76
CA GLY A 325 -41.81 -40.06 -4.23
C GLY A 325 -42.42 -38.99 -3.34
N LYS A 326 -41.73 -38.58 -2.28
CA LYS A 326 -41.76 -37.17 -1.88
C LYS A 326 -41.05 -36.39 -2.99
N ARG A 327 -41.81 -36.05 -4.03
CA ARG A 327 -41.38 -35.23 -5.15
C ARG A 327 -41.12 -33.80 -4.63
N LYS A 328 -39.94 -33.49 -4.13
CA LYS A 328 -39.53 -32.09 -3.90
C LYS A 328 -39.12 -31.48 -5.24
N PHE A 329 -40.07 -30.81 -5.90
CA PHE A 329 -39.78 -29.97 -7.05
C PHE A 329 -39.19 -28.66 -6.56
N ALA A 330 -37.95 -28.35 -6.92
CA ALA A 330 -37.47 -26.97 -6.82
C ALA A 330 -38.23 -26.15 -7.88
N GLY A 331 -39.32 -25.49 -7.48
CA GLY A 331 -40.05 -24.61 -8.38
C GLY A 331 -41.45 -24.18 -7.97
N ASN A 332 -42.17 -24.87 -7.07
CA ASN A 332 -43.60 -24.59 -6.87
C ASN A 332 -44.15 -24.52 -5.42
N ASP A 333 -43.33 -24.65 -4.37
CA ASP A 333 -43.82 -24.46 -3.00
C ASP A 333 -43.30 -23.15 -2.39
N ASP A 334 -44.25 -22.30 -1.99
CA ASP A 334 -44.05 -21.11 -1.17
C ASP A 334 -43.67 -21.56 0.26
N THR A 335 -42.39 -21.89 0.49
CA THR A 335 -41.65 -21.88 1.78
C THR A 335 -40.47 -22.86 1.69
N LEU A 336 -39.26 -22.35 1.43
CA LEU A 336 -38.04 -23.12 1.67
C LEU A 336 -37.55 -22.76 3.07
N ASP A 337 -37.66 -23.71 4.01
CA ASP A 337 -36.99 -23.64 5.30
C ASP A 337 -35.47 -23.61 5.06
N SER A 338 -34.78 -22.74 5.80
CA SER A 338 -33.32 -22.52 5.73
C SER A 338 -32.43 -23.75 5.96
N SER A 339 -33.02 -24.89 6.37
CA SER A 339 -32.36 -26.16 6.62
C SER A 339 -32.20 -27.05 5.38
N ASP A 340 -32.76 -26.70 4.23
CA ASP A 340 -32.81 -27.54 3.01
C ASP A 340 -31.88 -27.07 1.86
N ILE A 341 -31.00 -26.08 2.08
CA ILE A 341 -30.04 -25.66 1.05
C ILE A 341 -29.01 -26.78 0.83
N LYS A 342 -29.16 -27.51 -0.29
CA LYS A 342 -28.20 -28.53 -0.70
C LYS A 342 -26.84 -27.88 -0.97
N ILE A 343 -25.81 -28.26 -0.22
CA ILE A 343 -24.45 -27.70 -0.31
C ILE A 343 -23.64 -28.33 -1.47
N THR A 344 -24.30 -29.00 -2.42
CA THR A 344 -23.64 -29.70 -3.52
C THR A 344 -23.75 -28.94 -4.84
N CYS A 345 -22.69 -28.98 -5.64
CA CYS A 345 -22.65 -28.29 -6.93
C CYS A 345 -23.75 -28.80 -7.85
N GLY A 346 -24.51 -27.91 -8.49
CA GLY A 346 -25.56 -28.34 -9.42
C GLY A 346 -25.04 -29.06 -10.69
N VAL A 347 -23.77 -28.88 -11.08
CA VAL A 347 -23.24 -29.47 -12.31
C VAL A 347 -22.58 -30.83 -12.05
N CYS A 348 -21.67 -30.91 -11.07
CA CYS A 348 -20.96 -32.16 -10.77
C CYS A 348 -21.52 -32.93 -9.57
N PHE A 349 -22.49 -32.37 -8.83
CA PHE A 349 -23.15 -32.97 -7.65
C PHE A 349 -22.22 -33.31 -6.49
N GLY A 350 -20.93 -32.99 -6.60
CA GLY A 350 -19.96 -33.09 -5.51
C GLY A 350 -20.08 -31.92 -4.54
N TYR A 351 -19.77 -32.19 -3.28
CA TYR A 351 -19.52 -31.17 -2.25
C TYR A 351 -18.09 -30.61 -2.36
N GLU A 352 -17.16 -31.38 -2.91
CA GLU A 352 -15.73 -31.03 -2.96
C GLU A 352 -15.10 -31.65 -4.23
N MET A 353 -14.22 -30.92 -4.91
CA MET A 353 -13.41 -31.42 -6.03
C MET A 353 -11.95 -31.71 -5.63
N GLU A 354 -11.19 -32.41 -6.47
CA GLU A 354 -9.74 -32.63 -6.27
C GLU A 354 -9.02 -31.28 -6.10
N GLY A 355 -8.59 -30.98 -4.85
CA GLY A 355 -8.01 -29.68 -4.50
C GLY A 355 -8.76 -28.86 -3.43
N ASN A 356 -9.79 -29.42 -2.77
CA ASN A 356 -10.60 -28.77 -1.71
C ASN A 356 -11.42 -27.55 -2.22
N GLU A 357 -11.85 -27.54 -3.49
CA GLU A 357 -12.75 -26.52 -4.04
C GLU A 357 -14.22 -26.85 -3.68
N PHE A 358 -14.94 -25.91 -3.05
CA PHE A 358 -16.34 -26.07 -2.63
C PHE A 358 -17.32 -25.23 -3.50
N PRO A 359 -18.62 -25.60 -3.59
CA PRO A 359 -19.59 -24.86 -4.40
C PRO A 359 -19.90 -23.46 -3.83
N SER A 360 -19.25 -22.42 -4.35
CA SER A 360 -19.38 -21.03 -3.87
C SER A 360 -20.24 -20.13 -4.76
N GLU A 361 -20.43 -20.49 -6.04
CA GLU A 361 -21.16 -19.67 -7.02
C GLU A 361 -22.66 -19.94 -6.94
N LEU A 362 -23.43 -18.98 -6.44
CA LEU A 362 -24.88 -19.10 -6.35
C LEU A 362 -25.54 -18.54 -7.61
N CYS A 363 -26.60 -19.22 -8.08
CA CYS A 363 -27.45 -18.67 -9.12
C CYS A 363 -28.13 -17.35 -8.68
N ASP A 364 -28.02 -16.30 -9.50
CA ASP A 364 -28.63 -14.98 -9.28
C ASP A 364 -30.17 -14.99 -9.19
N ASN A 365 -30.83 -16.07 -9.63
CA ASN A 365 -32.27 -16.22 -9.46
C ASN A 365 -32.60 -16.54 -7.98
N PRO A 366 -33.32 -15.65 -7.27
CA PRO A 366 -33.64 -15.83 -5.85
C PRO A 366 -34.50 -17.06 -5.56
N LYS A 367 -35.18 -17.62 -6.57
CA LYS A 367 -35.92 -18.89 -6.48
C LYS A 367 -35.06 -20.13 -6.72
N CYS A 368 -33.90 -19.98 -7.36
CA CYS A 368 -33.02 -21.09 -7.70
C CYS A 368 -31.94 -21.31 -6.63
N LYS A 369 -31.15 -20.27 -6.33
CA LYS A 369 -30.03 -20.28 -5.36
C LYS A 369 -29.17 -21.57 -5.34
N GLN A 370 -29.07 -22.27 -6.47
CA GLN A 370 -28.30 -23.49 -6.55
C GLN A 370 -26.81 -23.13 -6.53
N PRO A 371 -26.00 -23.73 -5.65
CA PRO A 371 -24.57 -23.48 -5.64
C PRO A 371 -23.87 -24.30 -6.74
N PHE A 372 -22.80 -23.74 -7.29
CA PHE A 372 -21.95 -24.35 -8.32
C PHE A 372 -20.47 -24.17 -7.96
N HIS A 373 -19.63 -25.12 -8.36
CA HIS A 373 -18.20 -24.84 -8.45
C HIS A 373 -17.95 -23.89 -9.62
N HIS A 374 -16.98 -23.00 -9.46
CA HIS A 374 -16.60 -22.02 -10.47
C HIS A 374 -16.22 -22.72 -11.79
N SER A 375 -15.35 -23.72 -11.72
CA SER A 375 -14.88 -24.47 -12.90
C SER A 375 -15.99 -25.27 -13.60
N CYS A 376 -16.96 -25.79 -12.84
CA CYS A 376 -18.10 -26.50 -13.41
C CYS A 376 -19.07 -25.54 -14.12
N LEU A 377 -19.34 -24.37 -13.54
CA LEU A 377 -20.22 -23.37 -14.13
C LEU A 377 -19.61 -22.76 -15.40
N LEU A 378 -18.31 -22.46 -15.39
CA LEU A 378 -17.59 -21.93 -16.55
C LEU A 378 -17.60 -22.92 -17.73
N LYS A 379 -17.27 -24.19 -17.48
CA LYS A 379 -17.33 -25.26 -18.50
C LYS A 379 -18.74 -25.42 -19.06
N TRP A 380 -19.76 -25.36 -18.21
CA TRP A 380 -21.15 -25.41 -18.64
C TRP A 380 -21.50 -24.24 -19.56
N LEU A 381 -21.18 -23.02 -19.14
CA LEU A 381 -21.44 -21.81 -19.93
C LEU A 381 -20.73 -21.90 -21.29
N GLN A 382 -19.49 -22.37 -21.35
CA GLN A 382 -18.76 -22.59 -22.61
C GLN A 382 -19.39 -23.66 -23.53
N SER A 383 -20.09 -24.65 -22.97
CA SER A 383 -20.73 -25.74 -23.73
C SER A 383 -22.15 -25.41 -24.24
N SER A 384 -22.84 -24.49 -23.56
CA SER A 384 -24.18 -24.05 -23.97
C SER A 384 -24.08 -22.99 -25.08
N ASN A 385 -25.10 -22.85 -25.95
CA ASN A 385 -25.15 -21.82 -27.00
C ASN A 385 -25.18 -20.40 -26.40
N THR A 386 -24.04 -19.93 -25.90
CA THR A 386 -23.88 -18.64 -25.23
C THR A 386 -23.67 -17.52 -26.24
N LYS A 387 -24.34 -16.40 -26.00
CA LYS A 387 -24.01 -15.16 -26.70
C LYS A 387 -22.84 -14.54 -25.97
N GLN A 388 -21.67 -14.56 -26.59
CA GLN A 388 -20.54 -13.77 -26.14
C GLN A 388 -20.70 -12.37 -26.73
N ASN A 389 -20.98 -11.38 -25.89
CA ASN A 389 -20.96 -9.98 -26.30
C ASN A 389 -19.79 -9.33 -25.56
N PHE A 390 -18.69 -9.08 -26.28
CA PHE A 390 -17.39 -8.69 -25.72
C PHE A 390 -16.83 -9.73 -24.71
N ARG A 391 -16.43 -9.33 -23.48
CA ARG A 391 -15.79 -10.23 -22.46
C ARG A 391 -16.72 -10.80 -21.39
N MET A 392 -18.03 -10.72 -21.57
CA MET A 392 -18.97 -11.40 -20.68
C MET A 392 -19.52 -12.66 -21.36
N VAL A 393 -19.40 -13.80 -20.67
CA VAL A 393 -20.02 -15.05 -21.11
C VAL A 393 -21.45 -15.09 -20.57
N PHE A 394 -22.41 -14.72 -21.41
CA PHE A 394 -23.81 -14.80 -21.06
C PHE A 394 -24.33 -16.20 -21.37
N GLY A 395 -24.70 -16.94 -20.33
CA GLY A 395 -25.33 -18.24 -20.50
C GLY A 395 -26.41 -18.51 -19.48
N LYS A 396 -27.21 -19.50 -19.82
CA LYS A 396 -28.33 -19.95 -19.01
C LYS A 396 -27.82 -20.83 -17.88
N CYS A 397 -28.16 -20.48 -16.64
CA CYS A 397 -27.97 -21.36 -15.48
C CYS A 397 -28.49 -22.78 -15.81
N PRO A 398 -27.71 -23.85 -15.52
CA PRO A 398 -28.10 -25.23 -15.81
C PRO A 398 -29.43 -25.66 -15.17
N TYR A 399 -29.85 -24.98 -14.10
CA TYR A 399 -31.04 -25.30 -13.30
C TYR A 399 -32.25 -24.45 -13.67
N CYS A 400 -32.11 -23.12 -13.69
CA CYS A 400 -33.25 -22.21 -13.86
C CYS A 400 -33.19 -21.36 -15.14
N GLN A 401 -32.16 -21.53 -15.97
CA GLN A 401 -31.96 -20.79 -17.22
C GLN A 401 -31.85 -19.25 -17.10
N HIS A 402 -31.49 -18.70 -15.93
CA HIS A 402 -31.22 -17.26 -15.74
C HIS A 402 -29.77 -16.89 -16.13
N LEU A 403 -29.50 -15.64 -16.52
CA LEU A 403 -28.16 -15.12 -16.89
C LEU A 403 -27.30 -14.86 -15.63
N ALA A 404 -26.00 -15.16 -15.66
CA ALA A 404 -25.02 -14.83 -14.61
C ALA A 404 -23.85 -13.96 -15.17
N THR A 405 -23.27 -13.04 -14.37
CA THR A 405 -22.20 -12.09 -14.78
C THR A 405 -21.03 -12.01 -13.79
N MET A 406 -19.79 -11.88 -14.28
CA MET A 406 -18.55 -11.70 -13.48
C MET A 406 -18.00 -10.26 -13.60
N PRO A 407 -17.60 -9.59 -12.49
CA PRO A 407 -17.12 -8.20 -12.50
C PRO A 407 -15.64 -8.06 -12.93
N GLN A 408 -15.28 -6.90 -13.49
CA GLN A 408 -13.91 -6.59 -13.95
C GLN A 408 -13.15 -5.70 -12.96
N LEU A 409 -12.24 -6.28 -12.19
CA LEU A 409 -11.48 -5.58 -11.15
C LEU A 409 -10.05 -5.22 -11.60
N LEU A 410 -9.66 -3.97 -11.36
CA LEU A 410 -8.34 -3.43 -11.64
C LEU A 410 -7.70 -2.88 -10.37
N THR A 411 -6.58 -3.46 -9.94
CA THR A 411 -5.77 -2.94 -8.82
C THR A 411 -4.66 -2.03 -9.31
N ILE A 412 -4.61 -0.79 -8.78
CA ILE A 412 -3.63 0.25 -9.10
C ILE A 412 -2.88 0.64 -7.84
N ALA A 413 -1.58 0.87 -7.97
CA ALA A 413 -0.73 1.46 -6.95
C ALA A 413 -0.25 2.83 -7.43
N THR A 414 -0.43 3.85 -6.59
CA THR A 414 0.30 5.13 -6.71
C THR A 414 1.23 5.26 -5.51
N CYS A 415 2.36 5.93 -5.69
CA CYS A 415 3.34 6.09 -4.62
C CYS A 415 3.79 7.54 -4.47
N SER A 416 4.35 7.83 -3.30
CA SER A 416 5.10 9.04 -3.06
C SER A 416 6.44 8.69 -2.44
N LEU A 417 7.51 9.13 -3.10
CA LEU A 417 8.88 8.77 -2.76
C LEU A 417 9.65 10.00 -2.27
N ASN A 418 10.45 9.82 -1.22
CA ASN A 418 11.32 10.87 -0.71
C ASN A 418 12.67 10.91 -1.48
N GLN A 419 12.64 11.35 -2.73
CA GLN A 419 13.83 11.38 -3.56
C GLN A 419 14.84 12.47 -3.15
N TRP A 420 16.05 12.36 -3.68
CA TRP A 420 17.10 13.35 -3.49
C TRP A 420 17.73 13.70 -4.85
N SER A 421 17.87 15.00 -5.15
CA SER A 421 18.44 15.46 -6.41
C SER A 421 19.83 14.87 -6.66
N LEU A 422 19.99 14.23 -7.82
CA LEU A 422 21.21 13.55 -8.29
C LEU A 422 21.65 12.32 -7.47
N ASP A 423 20.92 11.91 -6.42
CA ASP A 423 21.14 10.65 -5.72
C ASP A 423 20.54 9.47 -6.50
N PHE A 424 21.13 9.18 -7.67
CA PHE A 424 20.65 8.10 -8.54
C PHE A 424 20.59 6.73 -7.85
N THR A 425 21.44 6.50 -6.85
CA THR A 425 21.50 5.21 -6.14
C THR A 425 20.38 5.08 -5.12
N GLY A 426 20.19 6.10 -4.28
CA GLY A 426 19.03 6.14 -3.37
C GLY A 426 17.73 6.15 -4.16
N ASN A 427 17.64 6.95 -5.22
CA ASN A 427 16.43 7.07 -6.03
C ASN A 427 16.05 5.75 -6.70
N TYR A 428 17.03 5.03 -7.27
CA TYR A 428 16.84 3.69 -7.80
C TYR A 428 16.29 2.73 -6.73
N THR A 429 16.85 2.75 -5.52
CA THR A 429 16.45 1.87 -4.42
C THR A 429 15.00 2.12 -4.00
N ARG A 430 14.61 3.39 -3.82
CA ARG A 430 13.23 3.77 -3.46
C ARG A 430 12.22 3.38 -4.56
N ILE A 431 12.57 3.59 -5.83
CA ILE A 431 11.73 3.18 -6.96
C ILE A 431 11.57 1.66 -6.95
N LYS A 432 12.67 0.92 -6.84
CA LYS A 432 12.65 -0.55 -6.78
C LYS A 432 11.78 -1.06 -5.63
N ASP A 433 11.96 -0.53 -4.43
CA ASP A 433 11.18 -0.93 -3.25
C ASP A 433 9.69 -0.65 -3.44
N SER A 434 9.32 0.50 -4.02
CA SER A 434 7.92 0.81 -4.31
C SER A 434 7.28 -0.14 -5.33
N ILE A 435 8.05 -0.60 -6.33
CA ILE A 435 7.57 -1.57 -7.32
C ILE A 435 7.37 -2.93 -6.68
N LEU A 436 8.31 -3.38 -5.85
CA LEU A 436 8.22 -4.65 -5.13
C LEU A 436 7.03 -4.67 -4.17
N GLN A 437 6.80 -3.58 -3.43
CA GLN A 437 5.62 -3.43 -2.56
C GLN A 437 4.31 -3.42 -3.37
N ALA A 438 4.29 -2.76 -4.53
CA ALA A 438 3.12 -2.77 -5.41
C ALA A 438 2.82 -4.16 -5.97
N LYS A 439 3.86 -4.91 -6.36
CA LYS A 439 3.71 -6.30 -6.79
C LYS A 439 3.22 -7.21 -5.67
N ALA A 440 3.70 -7.03 -4.44
CA ALA A 440 3.24 -7.81 -3.28
C ALA A 440 1.74 -7.62 -3.00
N GLN A 441 1.16 -6.48 -3.40
CA GLN A 441 -0.27 -6.17 -3.33
C GLN A 441 -1.04 -6.52 -4.61
N ASN A 442 -0.44 -7.29 -5.55
CA ASN A 442 -1.03 -7.66 -6.83
C ASN A 442 -1.50 -6.48 -7.69
N ALA A 443 -0.81 -5.32 -7.60
CA ALA A 443 -1.12 -4.19 -8.46
C ALA A 443 -0.70 -4.45 -9.91
N HIS A 444 -1.54 -4.05 -10.87
CA HIS A 444 -1.23 -4.16 -12.30
C HIS A 444 -0.41 -2.98 -12.80
N PHE A 445 -0.60 -1.82 -12.18
CA PHE A 445 0.06 -0.57 -12.51
C PHE A 445 0.68 0.03 -11.27
N ARG A 446 1.93 0.47 -11.39
CA ARG A 446 2.61 1.32 -10.41
C ARG A 446 2.87 2.68 -11.05
N LEU A 447 2.26 3.71 -10.49
CA LEU A 447 2.47 5.11 -10.85
C LEU A 447 3.49 5.76 -9.91
N GLY A 448 4.61 6.20 -10.48
CA GLY A 448 5.65 6.99 -9.81
C GLY A 448 5.41 8.50 -9.90
N SER A 449 6.25 9.25 -9.19
CA SER A 449 6.23 10.72 -9.19
C SER A 449 6.90 11.29 -10.45
N GLU A 450 6.64 12.57 -10.72
CA GLU A 450 7.29 13.29 -11.81
C GLU A 450 8.82 13.35 -11.63
N LEU A 451 9.54 13.05 -12.73
CA LEU A 451 11.00 13.03 -12.82
C LEU A 451 11.73 12.14 -11.80
N GLU A 452 11.04 11.18 -11.14
CA GLU A 452 11.51 10.41 -9.97
C GLU A 452 12.92 9.77 -10.05
N ILE A 453 13.49 9.55 -11.25
CA ILE A 453 14.81 8.92 -11.43
C ILE A 453 15.96 9.86 -11.00
N PRO A 454 16.21 11.00 -11.68
CA PRO A 454 17.21 11.94 -11.20
C PRO A 454 16.82 12.61 -9.88
N GLN A 455 15.52 12.71 -9.58
CA GLN A 455 14.99 13.38 -8.38
C GLN A 455 13.46 13.31 -8.29
N VAL A 456 12.83 13.91 -7.29
CA VAL A 456 11.40 14.27 -7.37
C VAL A 456 11.29 15.72 -7.81
N GLY A 457 10.49 16.00 -8.84
CA GLY A 457 10.21 17.39 -9.27
C GLY A 457 11.33 18.09 -10.05
N TYR A 458 11.51 19.40 -9.82
CA TYR A 458 12.35 20.32 -10.62
C TYR A 458 13.67 20.77 -9.97
N SER A 459 13.99 20.25 -8.79
CA SER A 459 15.08 20.69 -7.89
C SER A 459 16.52 20.54 -8.37
N CYS A 460 16.80 19.70 -9.37
CA CYS A 460 18.09 19.58 -10.07
C CYS A 460 18.41 20.91 -10.73
N GLN A 461 17.39 21.68 -11.09
CA GLN A 461 17.50 22.99 -11.68
C GLN A 461 18.48 22.96 -12.86
N ASP A 462 19.56 23.74 -12.79
CA ASP A 462 20.52 23.84 -13.89
C ASP A 462 21.32 22.56 -14.14
N HIS A 463 21.33 21.58 -13.23
CA HIS A 463 21.87 20.25 -13.52
C HIS A 463 21.10 19.53 -14.63
N PHE A 464 19.88 19.94 -14.98
CA PHE A 464 19.23 19.45 -16.19
C PHE A 464 19.97 19.85 -17.46
N PHE A 465 20.77 20.92 -17.45
CA PHE A 465 21.62 21.27 -18.59
C PHE A 465 22.78 20.29 -18.80
N GLU A 466 23.20 19.60 -17.75
CA GLU A 466 24.32 18.66 -17.79
C GLU A 466 23.90 17.37 -18.50
N ALA A 467 24.73 16.92 -19.44
CA ALA A 467 24.50 15.67 -20.17
C ALA A 467 24.55 14.43 -19.25
N ASP A 468 25.29 14.53 -18.14
CA ASP A 468 25.46 13.47 -17.15
C ASP A 468 24.13 13.12 -16.49
N THR A 469 23.29 14.11 -16.18
CA THR A 469 21.95 13.90 -15.61
C THR A 469 21.09 12.99 -16.49
N ILE A 470 21.11 13.22 -17.81
CA ILE A 470 20.40 12.38 -18.78
C ILE A 470 21.05 11.00 -18.88
N THR A 471 22.38 10.94 -18.92
CA THR A 471 23.15 9.70 -19.05
C THR A 471 22.93 8.76 -17.86
N HIS A 472 23.02 9.28 -16.64
CA HIS A 472 22.77 8.52 -15.41
C HIS A 472 21.29 8.12 -15.28
N SER A 473 20.36 8.96 -15.73
CA SER A 473 18.94 8.58 -15.79
C SER A 473 18.71 7.36 -16.67
N TRP A 474 19.36 7.28 -17.84
CA TRP A 474 19.31 6.08 -18.69
C TRP A 474 20.00 4.86 -18.06
N GLN A 475 21.07 5.04 -17.28
CA GLN A 475 21.72 3.95 -16.55
C GLN A 475 20.82 3.37 -15.45
N VAL A 476 20.11 4.23 -14.71
CA VAL A 476 19.11 3.79 -13.72
C VAL A 476 17.95 3.07 -14.40
N LEU A 477 17.44 3.60 -15.51
CA LEU A 477 16.40 2.95 -16.29
C LEU A 477 16.85 1.57 -16.81
N ALA A 478 18.10 1.46 -17.27
CA ALA A 478 18.69 0.19 -17.70
C ALA A 478 18.73 -0.85 -16.56
N LYS A 479 19.05 -0.42 -15.33
CA LYS A 479 18.98 -1.30 -14.15
C LYS A 479 17.56 -1.77 -13.86
N LEU A 480 16.56 -0.88 -13.93
CA LEU A 480 15.15 -1.25 -13.74
C LEU A 480 14.64 -2.22 -14.82
N LEU A 481 15.03 -2.04 -16.07
CA LEU A 481 14.65 -2.92 -17.18
C LEU A 481 15.31 -4.30 -17.14
N SER A 482 16.52 -4.38 -16.60
CA SER A 482 17.31 -5.62 -16.53
C SER A 482 16.87 -6.54 -15.38
N ASP A 483 16.16 -6.00 -14.38
CA ASP A 483 15.78 -6.71 -13.16
C ASP A 483 14.51 -7.57 -13.38
N PRO A 484 14.62 -8.92 -13.39
CA PRO A 484 13.47 -9.80 -13.60
C PRO A 484 12.45 -9.73 -12.46
N ASP A 485 12.87 -9.34 -11.26
CA ASP A 485 11.98 -9.21 -10.10
C ASP A 485 10.96 -8.08 -10.30
N LEU A 486 11.16 -7.21 -11.28
CA LEU A 486 10.27 -6.10 -11.64
C LEU A 486 9.32 -6.43 -12.79
N TYR A 487 9.34 -7.66 -13.33
CA TYR A 487 8.45 -8.07 -14.42
C TYR A 487 7.04 -8.43 -13.92
N GLY A 488 6.05 -8.43 -14.80
CA GLY A 488 4.65 -8.76 -14.47
C GLY A 488 3.80 -7.58 -13.97
N ILE A 489 4.36 -6.37 -13.92
CA ILE A 489 3.67 -5.13 -13.56
C ILE A 489 4.02 -4.03 -14.57
N VAL A 490 3.08 -3.13 -14.87
CA VAL A 490 3.35 -1.93 -15.67
C VAL A 490 3.91 -0.84 -14.76
N ILE A 491 5.11 -0.37 -15.08
CA ILE A 491 5.83 0.64 -14.30
C ILE A 491 5.80 1.95 -15.07
N ILE A 492 5.28 3.00 -14.44
CA ILE A 492 5.32 4.36 -14.96
C ILE A 492 6.31 5.15 -14.10
N THR A 493 7.39 5.61 -14.72
CA THR A 493 8.50 6.34 -14.06
C THR A 493 8.83 7.63 -14.81
N GLY A 494 9.39 8.63 -14.13
CA GLY A 494 9.73 9.93 -14.71
C GLY A 494 11.22 10.12 -14.94
N MET A 495 11.62 10.65 -16.11
CA MET A 495 13.01 11.08 -16.37
C MET A 495 13.12 12.14 -17.49
N PRO A 496 14.20 12.93 -17.53
CA PRO A 496 14.49 13.82 -18.64
C PRO A 496 14.94 13.02 -19.86
N VAL A 497 14.38 13.33 -21.03
CA VAL A 497 14.72 12.66 -22.30
C VAL A 497 15.06 13.70 -23.36
N MET A 498 16.18 13.49 -24.05
CA MET A 498 16.56 14.26 -25.23
C MET A 498 15.95 13.61 -26.48
N HIS A 499 15.16 14.37 -27.24
CA HIS A 499 14.64 13.95 -28.54
C HIS A 499 14.82 15.09 -29.55
N ARG A 500 15.51 14.82 -30.67
CA ARG A 500 15.78 15.82 -31.73
C ARG A 500 16.41 17.12 -31.21
N ASN A 501 17.40 17.01 -30.31
CA ASN A 501 18.07 18.12 -29.61
C ASN A 501 17.18 18.96 -28.67
N CYS A 502 15.92 18.55 -28.43
CA CYS A 502 15.06 19.16 -27.42
C CYS A 502 15.03 18.28 -26.17
N ARG A 503 15.08 18.91 -24.99
CA ARG A 503 14.93 18.23 -23.70
C ARG A 503 13.47 18.25 -23.28
N TYR A 504 12.94 17.07 -22.98
CA TYR A 504 11.57 16.89 -22.52
C TYR A 504 11.57 16.29 -21.11
N ASN A 505 10.64 16.76 -20.30
CA ASN A 505 10.20 16.08 -19.09
C ASN A 505 9.28 14.92 -19.53
N CYS A 506 9.62 13.67 -19.22
CA CYS A 506 8.92 12.51 -19.76
C CYS A 506 8.48 11.52 -18.67
N ALA A 507 7.29 10.97 -18.85
CA ALA A 507 6.89 9.70 -18.24
C ALA A 507 7.28 8.55 -19.19
N VAL A 508 7.99 7.57 -18.66
CA VAL A 508 8.47 6.38 -19.36
C VAL A 508 7.71 5.17 -18.83
N VAL A 509 7.05 4.45 -19.74
CA VAL A 509 6.26 3.26 -19.44
C VAL A 509 7.09 2.02 -19.73
N LEU A 510 7.28 1.20 -18.71
CA LEU A 510 8.06 -0.03 -18.77
C LEU A 510 7.14 -1.24 -18.54
N TYR A 511 7.39 -2.31 -19.29
CA TYR A 511 6.73 -3.59 -19.10
C TYR A 511 7.63 -4.74 -19.53
N ASN A 512 7.84 -5.73 -18.65
CA ASN A 512 8.63 -6.95 -18.90
C ASN A 512 10.00 -6.70 -19.57
N GLY A 513 10.71 -5.66 -19.11
CA GLY A 513 12.03 -5.31 -19.61
C GLY A 513 12.04 -4.59 -20.96
N GLN A 514 10.89 -4.04 -21.41
CA GLN A 514 10.78 -3.23 -22.62
C GLN A 514 10.23 -1.83 -22.31
N ILE A 515 10.62 -0.84 -23.12
CA ILE A 515 10.06 0.52 -23.08
C ILE A 515 8.88 0.56 -24.04
N VAL A 516 7.67 0.73 -23.51
CA VAL A 516 6.43 0.70 -24.28
C VAL A 516 6.15 2.08 -24.88
N LEU A 517 6.21 3.13 -24.05
CA LEU A 517 5.87 4.50 -24.42
C LEU A 517 6.74 5.49 -23.63
N ILE A 518 7.23 6.52 -24.32
CA ILE A 518 7.83 7.71 -23.72
C ILE A 518 6.90 8.88 -24.00
N ARG A 519 6.25 9.37 -22.95
CA ARG A 519 5.25 10.45 -22.98
C ARG A 519 5.89 11.75 -22.49
N PRO A 520 6.23 12.70 -23.38
CA PRO A 520 6.76 14.01 -22.97
C PRO A 520 5.65 14.93 -22.47
N LYS A 521 5.93 15.75 -21.45
CA LYS A 521 5.02 16.76 -20.90
C LYS A 521 4.68 17.83 -21.93
N MET A 522 3.43 18.28 -21.92
CA MET A 522 2.87 19.17 -22.95
C MET A 522 2.69 20.60 -22.44
N TRP A 523 2.34 20.75 -21.16
CA TRP A 523 2.21 22.03 -20.48
C TRP A 523 3.22 22.11 -19.36
N MET A 524 3.95 23.22 -19.29
CA MET A 524 5.12 23.38 -18.42
C MET A 524 4.88 24.48 -17.39
N ALA A 525 5.29 24.23 -16.16
CA ALA A 525 5.19 25.17 -15.05
C ALA A 525 6.24 26.27 -15.12
N SER A 526 5.82 27.53 -14.99
CA SER A 526 6.75 28.65 -15.08
C SER A 526 6.40 29.84 -14.20
N ASP A 527 5.58 29.64 -13.18
CA ASP A 527 5.16 30.62 -12.18
C ASP A 527 5.60 30.24 -10.75
N GLY A 528 5.53 31.21 -9.82
CA GLY A 528 5.95 31.00 -8.43
C GLY A 528 7.38 30.47 -8.31
N ASN A 529 7.51 29.28 -7.70
CA ASN A 529 8.78 28.56 -7.55
C ASN A 529 9.19 27.79 -8.81
N TYR A 530 8.27 27.55 -9.74
CA TYR A 530 8.48 26.73 -10.91
C TYR A 530 9.05 27.50 -12.10
N ARG A 531 9.98 26.85 -12.82
CA ARG A 531 10.72 27.42 -13.96
C ARG A 531 11.04 26.36 -15.01
N GLU A 532 10.14 25.41 -15.27
CA GLU A 532 10.36 24.30 -16.20
C GLU A 532 10.83 24.73 -17.57
N LEU A 533 10.26 25.82 -18.10
CA LEU A 533 10.63 26.38 -19.41
C LEU A 533 12.10 26.81 -19.50
N ARG A 534 12.80 26.95 -18.38
CA ARG A 534 14.25 27.16 -18.35
C ARG A 534 15.00 25.94 -18.88
N TRP A 535 14.55 24.73 -18.56
CA TRP A 535 15.28 23.48 -18.81
C TRP A 535 14.62 22.56 -19.84
N PHE A 536 13.30 22.62 -19.97
CA PHE A 536 12.48 21.71 -20.77
C PHE A 536 11.67 22.46 -21.84
N THR A 537 11.35 21.74 -22.91
CA THR A 537 10.51 22.23 -24.01
C THR A 537 9.15 21.52 -23.99
N PRO A 538 8.01 22.25 -24.10
CA PRO A 538 6.70 21.62 -24.22
C PRO A 538 6.57 20.79 -25.50
N TYR A 539 5.93 19.63 -25.42
CA TYR A 539 5.61 18.83 -26.60
C TYR A 539 4.33 19.31 -27.29
N ILE A 540 4.43 19.70 -28.57
CA ILE A 540 3.35 20.39 -29.31
C ILE A 540 2.53 19.43 -30.20
N ASN A 541 3.03 18.21 -30.45
CA ASN A 541 2.45 17.31 -31.46
C ASN A 541 1.38 16.38 -30.86
N ASN A 542 0.18 16.91 -30.63
CA ASN A 542 -0.85 16.30 -29.78
C ASN A 542 -1.47 14.99 -30.31
N TYR A 543 -1.34 14.69 -31.61
CA TYR A 543 -2.07 13.61 -32.28
C TYR A 543 -1.18 12.62 -33.04
N ASN A 544 0.13 12.81 -33.01
CA ASN A 544 1.07 11.93 -33.68
C ASN A 544 2.17 11.47 -32.71
N THR A 545 2.57 10.22 -32.88
CA THR A 545 3.76 9.66 -32.25
C THR A 545 4.91 9.64 -33.24
N THR A 546 6.11 9.62 -32.69
CA THR A 546 7.36 9.42 -33.41
C THR A 546 8.14 8.28 -32.76
N PHE A 547 9.28 7.90 -33.32
CA PHE A 547 10.17 6.91 -32.72
C PHE A 547 11.42 7.59 -32.18
N LEU A 548 11.77 7.31 -30.93
CA LEU A 548 13.05 7.67 -30.33
C LEU A 548 14.02 6.51 -30.51
N ILE A 549 15.22 6.80 -31.03
CA ILE A 549 16.33 5.83 -31.04
C ILE A 549 16.85 5.71 -29.62
N LEU A 550 16.82 4.50 -29.07
CA LEU A 550 17.22 4.24 -27.69
C LEU A 550 18.75 4.23 -27.55
N PRO A 551 19.32 4.66 -26.42
CA PRO A 551 20.76 4.57 -26.19
C PRO A 551 21.27 3.12 -26.18
N GLN A 552 22.55 2.91 -26.53
CA GLN A 552 23.16 1.57 -26.64
C GLN A 552 22.98 0.71 -25.36
N ILE A 553 23.05 1.33 -24.18
CA ILE A 553 22.85 0.66 -22.88
C ILE A 553 21.46 0.02 -22.72
N ILE A 554 20.44 0.59 -23.38
CA ILE A 554 19.08 0.03 -23.39
C ILE A 554 18.96 -1.04 -24.47
N GLN A 555 19.54 -0.78 -25.65
CA GLN A 555 19.53 -1.73 -26.77
C GLN A 555 20.13 -3.09 -26.37
N SER A 556 21.13 -3.13 -25.48
CA SER A 556 21.78 -4.37 -25.04
C SER A 556 20.92 -5.30 -24.18
N ILE A 557 19.84 -4.83 -23.55
CA ILE A 557 19.06 -5.64 -22.58
C ILE A 557 18.11 -6.63 -23.29
N LYS A 558 17.40 -6.15 -24.33
CA LYS A 558 16.39 -6.92 -25.09
C LYS A 558 16.45 -6.69 -26.62
N GLY A 559 17.46 -5.99 -27.13
CA GLY A 559 17.58 -5.69 -28.55
C GLY A 559 16.61 -4.63 -29.08
N GLN A 560 15.87 -3.93 -28.21
CA GLN A 560 14.94 -2.87 -28.62
C GLN A 560 15.73 -1.64 -29.10
N THR A 561 15.65 -1.32 -30.40
CA THR A 561 16.39 -0.19 -31.00
C THR A 561 15.63 1.13 -30.88
N THR A 562 14.29 1.09 -30.88
CA THR A 562 13.44 2.28 -30.84
C THR A 562 12.27 2.12 -29.86
N ALA A 563 11.81 3.23 -29.29
CA ALA A 563 10.58 3.31 -28.51
C ALA A 563 9.62 4.36 -29.08
N VAL A 564 8.32 4.18 -28.84
CA VAL A 564 7.29 5.16 -29.22
C VAL A 564 7.46 6.41 -28.34
N PHE A 565 7.52 7.58 -28.97
CA PHE A 565 7.67 8.88 -28.34
C PHE A 565 6.53 9.81 -28.75
N GLY A 566 5.74 10.30 -27.79
CA GLY A 566 4.68 11.27 -28.04
C GLY A 566 3.45 11.09 -27.15
N HIS A 567 2.32 11.66 -27.58
CA HIS A 567 1.04 11.57 -26.88
C HIS A 567 0.23 10.38 -27.43
N ALA A 568 0.07 9.34 -26.62
CA ALA A 568 -0.64 8.12 -26.99
C ALA A 568 -1.34 7.47 -25.79
N LEU A 569 -2.33 6.62 -26.07
CA LEU A 569 -3.00 5.76 -25.11
C LEU A 569 -2.35 4.38 -25.08
N LEU A 570 -2.27 3.77 -23.90
CA LEU A 570 -1.88 2.37 -23.76
C LEU A 570 -3.13 1.48 -23.88
N GLU A 571 -3.07 0.47 -24.74
CA GLU A 571 -4.16 -0.49 -24.93
C GLU A 571 -3.71 -1.86 -24.42
N SER A 572 -4.32 -2.33 -23.35
CA SER A 572 -4.08 -3.67 -22.81
C SER A 572 -4.52 -4.76 -23.79
N SER A 573 -4.07 -6.00 -23.59
CA SER A 573 -4.59 -7.16 -24.36
C SER A 573 -6.09 -7.33 -24.15
N ASP A 574 -6.57 -6.87 -22.99
CA ASP A 574 -7.95 -6.80 -22.63
C ASP A 574 -8.66 -5.50 -23.15
N GLY A 575 -8.06 -4.70 -24.03
CA GLY A 575 -8.75 -3.56 -24.64
C GLY A 575 -9.15 -2.43 -23.66
N THR A 576 -8.77 -2.53 -22.39
CA THR A 576 -8.77 -1.40 -21.44
C THR A 576 -7.74 -0.38 -21.90
N LEU A 577 -8.15 0.89 -21.95
CA LEU A 577 -7.34 2.01 -22.39
C LEU A 577 -6.84 2.81 -21.18
N LEU A 578 -5.54 3.09 -21.14
CA LEU A 578 -4.93 3.97 -20.15
C LEU A 578 -4.36 5.22 -20.80
N GLY A 579 -4.68 6.38 -20.22
CA GLY A 579 -4.10 7.66 -20.57
C GLY A 579 -3.12 8.11 -19.50
N LEU A 580 -2.07 8.82 -19.92
CA LEU A 580 -1.08 9.41 -19.02
C LEU A 580 -1.08 10.92 -19.18
N GLU A 581 -1.16 11.61 -18.06
CA GLU A 581 -1.06 13.05 -17.95
C GLU A 581 0.00 13.39 -16.90
N ILE A 582 0.84 14.37 -17.22
CA ILE A 582 1.93 14.84 -16.37
C ILE A 582 1.59 16.29 -16.03
N CYS A 583 1.33 16.56 -14.75
CA CYS A 583 0.90 17.87 -14.26
C CYS A 583 1.99 18.50 -13.37
N GLU A 584 1.68 19.66 -12.80
CA GLU A 584 2.58 20.51 -12.02
C GLU A 584 2.97 19.95 -10.64
N GLU A 585 2.13 19.16 -9.96
CA GLU A 585 2.34 18.94 -8.51
C GLU A 585 1.89 17.59 -7.91
N PHE A 586 1.36 16.63 -8.69
CA PHE A 586 0.81 15.43 -8.05
C PHE A 586 1.90 14.39 -7.67
N ASN A 587 2.00 14.08 -6.37
CA ASN A 587 2.62 12.88 -5.76
C ASN A 587 4.09 12.98 -5.28
N GLN A 588 4.62 14.17 -4.97
CA GLN A 588 6.01 14.38 -4.52
C GLN A 588 6.11 14.36 -2.98
N ASN A 589 7.12 13.75 -2.33
CA ASN A 589 7.30 13.79 -0.86
C ASN A 589 8.72 14.23 -0.46
N GLY A 590 8.83 14.97 0.65
CA GLY A 590 10.08 15.26 1.34
C GLY A 590 10.81 16.50 0.84
N CYS A 591 12.03 16.71 1.32
CA CYS A 591 12.90 17.81 0.87
C CYS A 591 14.03 17.28 -0.01
N ASP A 592 14.03 17.63 -1.29
CA ASP A 592 15.00 17.16 -2.29
C ASP A 592 16.34 17.90 -2.32
N GLY A 593 16.55 18.86 -1.42
CA GLY A 593 17.80 19.62 -1.29
C GLY A 593 17.67 21.13 -1.49
N ASP A 594 16.46 21.65 -1.72
CA ASP A 594 16.15 23.09 -1.70
C ASP A 594 15.19 23.42 -0.55
N ARG A 595 14.64 24.63 -0.56
CA ARG A 595 13.70 25.19 0.41
C ARG A 595 12.28 24.61 0.35
N LEU A 596 11.97 23.88 -0.72
CA LEU A 596 10.66 23.26 -0.90
C LEU A 596 10.58 21.98 -0.09
N TYR A 597 9.39 21.72 0.43
CA TYR A 597 9.01 20.44 1.00
C TYR A 597 7.77 19.97 0.25
N PHE A 598 7.81 18.77 -0.28
CA PHE A 598 6.68 18.20 -1.01
C PHE A 598 5.84 17.34 -0.07
N ASP A 599 4.52 17.50 -0.14
CA ASP A 599 3.56 17.07 0.86
C ASP A 599 2.88 15.73 0.51
N GLY A 600 3.51 14.92 -0.33
CA GLY A 600 3.40 13.47 -0.39
C GLY A 600 2.03 12.84 -0.68
N SER A 601 0.99 13.62 -0.97
CA SER A 601 -0.42 13.21 -0.90
C SER A 601 -0.93 12.57 -2.20
N SER A 602 -0.36 11.42 -2.54
CA SER A 602 -0.81 10.59 -3.66
C SER A 602 -2.20 10.02 -3.42
N MET A 603 -3.12 10.28 -4.34
CA MET A 603 -4.53 9.91 -4.22
C MET A 603 -5.01 9.02 -5.37
N VAL A 604 -6.02 8.19 -5.10
CA VAL A 604 -6.75 7.42 -6.12
C VAL A 604 -8.23 7.77 -6.06
N PHE A 605 -8.78 8.25 -7.17
CA PHE A 605 -10.19 8.58 -7.32
C PHE A 605 -10.87 7.67 -8.35
N SER A 606 -12.14 7.34 -8.12
CA SER A 606 -13.01 6.70 -9.11
C SER A 606 -14.39 7.35 -9.11
N ASN A 607 -14.87 7.78 -10.28
CA ASN A 607 -16.18 8.43 -10.47
C ASN A 607 -16.48 9.60 -9.50
N GLY A 608 -15.45 10.30 -9.02
CA GLY A 608 -15.56 11.42 -8.07
C GLY A 608 -15.41 11.04 -6.60
N GLU A 609 -15.28 9.75 -6.28
CA GLU A 609 -15.04 9.27 -4.91
C GLU A 609 -13.55 8.99 -4.67
N LEU A 610 -13.03 9.42 -3.52
CA LEU A 610 -11.67 9.12 -3.07
C LEU A 610 -11.63 7.69 -2.52
N LEU A 611 -10.72 6.86 -3.02
CA LEU A 611 -10.57 5.45 -2.62
C LEU A 611 -9.38 5.22 -1.70
N ALA A 612 -8.26 5.92 -1.96
CA ALA A 612 -7.04 5.79 -1.18
C ALA A 612 -6.22 7.08 -1.25
N THR A 613 -5.47 7.36 -0.18
CA THR A 613 -4.52 8.48 -0.11
C THR A 613 -3.29 8.08 0.70
N THR A 614 -2.13 8.62 0.37
CA THR A 614 -0.94 8.57 1.24
C THR A 614 -0.95 9.71 2.26
N PRO A 615 -0.19 9.60 3.36
CA PRO A 615 -0.03 10.68 4.34
C PRO A 615 0.65 11.91 3.73
N GLN A 616 0.26 13.10 4.17
CA GLN A 616 0.80 14.36 3.67
C GLN A 616 2.26 14.60 4.12
N PHE A 617 2.52 14.38 5.42
CA PHE A 617 3.86 14.51 5.99
C PHE A 617 4.28 13.17 6.60
N SER A 618 5.41 12.62 6.15
CA SER A 618 5.89 11.30 6.60
C SER A 618 7.40 11.19 6.50
N LEU A 619 8.02 10.58 7.53
CA LEU A 619 9.44 10.22 7.50
C LEU A 619 9.71 8.90 6.74
N GLN A 620 8.66 8.26 6.19
CA GLN A 620 8.84 7.09 5.34
C GLN A 620 9.37 7.52 3.97
N GLU A 621 10.43 6.84 3.51
CA GLU A 621 11.03 7.07 2.20
C GLU A 621 10.11 6.65 1.05
N VAL A 622 9.21 5.70 1.30
CA VAL A 622 8.29 5.13 0.32
C VAL A 622 6.90 5.01 0.96
N ASN A 623 5.94 5.80 0.49
CA ASN A 623 4.52 5.66 0.83
C ASN A 623 3.76 5.18 -0.42
N LEU A 624 2.83 4.22 -0.26
CA LEU A 624 1.98 3.75 -1.35
C LEU A 624 0.50 3.86 -0.98
N ALA A 625 -0.33 4.23 -1.95
CA ALA A 625 -1.78 4.13 -1.90
C ALA A 625 -2.24 3.12 -2.96
N PHE A 626 -3.10 2.20 -2.52
CA PHE A 626 -3.63 1.11 -3.34
C PHE A 626 -5.15 1.23 -3.43
N ALA A 627 -5.69 1.02 -4.62
CA ALA A 627 -7.13 0.84 -4.77
C ALA A 627 -7.44 -0.19 -5.84
N THR A 628 -8.46 -1.01 -5.58
CA THR A 628 -9.07 -1.91 -6.53
C THR A 628 -10.35 -1.26 -7.06
N VAL A 629 -10.39 -1.03 -8.37
CA VAL A 629 -11.48 -0.33 -9.05
C VAL A 629 -12.26 -1.31 -9.93
N ASP A 630 -13.58 -1.26 -9.85
CA ASP A 630 -14.45 -1.97 -10.79
C ASP A 630 -14.60 -1.17 -12.10
N LEU A 631 -14.08 -1.70 -13.19
CA LEU A 631 -14.14 -1.06 -14.51
C LEU A 631 -15.55 -1.05 -15.09
N ASP A 632 -16.42 -1.98 -14.71
CA ASP A 632 -17.81 -1.99 -15.17
C ASP A 632 -18.64 -0.88 -14.52
N SER A 633 -18.31 -0.48 -13.29
CA SER A 633 -18.85 0.72 -12.66
C SER A 633 -18.51 2.00 -13.45
N VAL A 634 -17.28 2.14 -13.95
CA VAL A 634 -16.84 3.29 -14.75
C VAL A 634 -17.56 3.34 -16.10
N LYS A 635 -17.71 2.18 -16.76
CA LYS A 635 -18.49 2.09 -18.01
C LYS A 635 -19.94 2.48 -17.79
N SER A 636 -20.55 1.99 -16.72
CA SER A 636 -21.94 2.29 -16.36
C SER A 636 -22.14 3.77 -16.04
N TYR A 637 -21.20 4.37 -15.31
CA TYR A 637 -21.20 5.80 -15.01
C TYR A 637 -21.05 6.67 -16.27
N ARG A 638 -20.17 6.30 -17.21
CA ARG A 638 -20.05 7.00 -18.49
C ARG A 638 -21.31 6.86 -19.35
N ALA A 639 -21.91 5.67 -19.37
CA ALA A 639 -23.13 5.39 -20.14
C ALA A 639 -24.36 6.16 -19.59
N SER A 640 -24.41 6.44 -18.29
CA SER A 640 -25.50 7.20 -17.68
C SER A 640 -25.45 8.70 -18.00
N ILE A 641 -24.29 9.22 -18.42
CA ILE A 641 -24.08 10.65 -18.72
C ILE A 641 -23.97 10.86 -20.24
N ALA A 642 -25.10 11.19 -20.88
CA ALA A 642 -25.18 11.38 -22.33
C ALA A 642 -24.27 12.51 -22.88
N SER A 643 -23.97 13.54 -22.08
CA SER A 643 -23.07 14.62 -22.50
C SER A 643 -21.63 14.16 -22.73
N LEU A 644 -21.15 13.14 -21.99
CA LEU A 644 -19.82 12.55 -22.21
C LEU A 644 -19.73 11.88 -23.59
N SER A 645 -20.77 11.13 -23.97
CA SER A 645 -20.85 10.50 -25.29
C SER A 645 -20.86 11.52 -26.42
N SER A 646 -21.58 12.64 -26.24
CA SER A 646 -21.59 13.75 -27.20
C SER A 646 -20.21 14.39 -27.33
N GLN A 647 -19.56 14.74 -26.21
CA GLN A 647 -18.20 15.31 -26.22
C GLN A 647 -17.18 14.36 -26.88
N SER A 648 -17.26 13.06 -26.58
CA SER A 648 -16.37 12.06 -27.18
C SER A 648 -16.54 11.93 -28.69
N SER A 649 -17.73 12.23 -29.24
CA SER A 649 -17.97 12.18 -30.69
C SER A 649 -17.26 13.30 -31.46
N PHE A 650 -16.98 14.42 -30.79
CA PHE A 650 -16.23 15.55 -31.36
C PHE A 650 -14.71 15.45 -31.11
N ALA A 651 -14.25 14.48 -30.32
CA ALA A 651 -12.85 14.35 -29.95
C ALA A 651 -12.03 13.65 -31.04
N ASN A 652 -10.83 14.17 -31.33
CA ASN A 652 -9.88 13.53 -32.23
C ASN A 652 -9.33 12.23 -31.63
N SER A 653 -9.17 11.21 -32.47
CA SER A 653 -8.60 9.92 -32.04
C SER A 653 -7.11 10.08 -31.67
N LEU A 654 -6.72 9.54 -30.51
CA LEU A 654 -5.33 9.48 -30.08
C LEU A 654 -4.67 8.19 -30.59
N PRO A 655 -3.36 8.23 -30.93
CA PRO A 655 -2.59 7.02 -31.22
C PRO A 655 -2.67 6.03 -30.06
N LYS A 656 -2.73 4.73 -30.38
CA LYS A 656 -2.77 3.64 -29.40
C LYS A 656 -1.49 2.82 -29.47
N VAL A 657 -0.95 2.44 -28.31
CA VAL A 657 0.21 1.56 -28.17
C VAL A 657 -0.24 0.33 -27.40
N SER A 658 -0.25 -0.83 -28.06
CA SER A 658 -0.68 -2.08 -27.45
C SER A 658 0.36 -2.60 -26.46
N ILE A 659 -0.10 -3.05 -25.29
CA ILE A 659 0.70 -3.65 -24.23
C ILE A 659 0.12 -5.03 -23.89
N ASN A 660 0.99 -6.06 -23.87
CA ASN A 660 0.58 -7.44 -23.66
C ASN A 660 0.40 -7.76 -22.16
N ILE A 661 -0.49 -7.03 -21.50
CA ILE A 661 -0.96 -7.31 -20.14
C ILE A 661 -2.45 -7.66 -20.20
N SER A 662 -2.86 -8.66 -19.43
CA SER A 662 -4.26 -8.95 -19.16
C SER A 662 -4.59 -8.41 -17.78
N ILE A 663 -5.59 -7.52 -17.70
CA ILE A 663 -6.16 -7.02 -16.43
C ILE A 663 -7.13 -8.06 -15.83
N TYR A 664 -7.42 -9.16 -16.53
CA TYR A 664 -8.14 -10.30 -15.96
C TYR A 664 -7.25 -11.10 -15.02
N HIS A 665 -7.72 -11.31 -13.79
CA HIS A 665 -7.11 -12.27 -12.86
C HIS A 665 -7.33 -13.71 -13.37
N ASP A 666 -6.24 -14.47 -13.48
CA ASP A 666 -6.27 -15.95 -13.52
C ASP A 666 -6.32 -16.55 -12.08
N ILE A 667 -6.51 -15.70 -11.06
CA ILE A 667 -6.44 -16.04 -9.63
C ILE A 667 -7.85 -16.13 -9.05
N GLU A 668 -8.06 -17.11 -8.17
CA GLU A 668 -9.29 -17.38 -7.42
C GLU A 668 -9.98 -16.09 -6.91
N PRO A 669 -11.17 -15.73 -7.43
CA PRO A 669 -11.86 -14.46 -7.15
C PRO A 669 -12.44 -14.35 -5.73
N LEU A 670 -12.09 -15.24 -4.80
CA LEU A 670 -12.72 -15.35 -3.49
C LEU A 670 -12.29 -14.27 -2.47
N CYS A 671 -11.31 -13.40 -2.77
CA CYS A 671 -10.76 -12.46 -1.78
C CYS A 671 -10.48 -11.02 -2.25
N VAL A 672 -10.82 -10.62 -3.48
CA VAL A 672 -10.55 -9.26 -3.98
C VAL A 672 -11.86 -8.50 -4.19
N TYR A 673 -12.06 -7.42 -3.44
CA TYR A 673 -13.24 -6.54 -3.51
C TYR A 673 -12.86 -5.14 -3.98
N PRO A 674 -13.78 -4.40 -4.64
CA PRO A 674 -13.58 -2.97 -4.88
C PRO A 674 -13.31 -2.23 -3.58
N THR A 675 -12.36 -1.30 -3.60
CA THR A 675 -12.02 -0.47 -2.44
C THR A 675 -13.19 0.47 -2.13
N CYS A 676 -13.61 0.50 -0.86
CA CYS A 676 -14.64 1.44 -0.40
C CYS A 676 -14.12 2.88 -0.43
N SER A 677 -15.02 3.83 -0.68
CA SER A 677 -14.66 5.24 -0.62
C SER A 677 -14.37 5.73 0.81
N ILE A 678 -13.45 6.68 0.91
CA ILE A 678 -13.00 7.30 2.16
C ILE A 678 -13.28 8.81 2.14
N VAL A 679 -13.51 9.38 3.32
CA VAL A 679 -13.65 10.83 3.47
C VAL A 679 -12.26 11.45 3.57
N PRO A 680 -11.93 12.45 2.74
CA PRO A 680 -10.64 13.13 2.82
C PRO A 680 -10.49 13.83 4.18
N GLN A 681 -9.39 13.54 4.87
CA GLN A 681 -9.01 14.18 6.13
C GLN A 681 -7.94 15.23 5.84
N TYR A 682 -8.26 16.49 6.11
CA TYR A 682 -7.33 17.61 5.95
C TYR A 682 -6.72 17.97 7.30
N LEU A 683 -5.44 18.32 7.30
CA LEU A 683 -4.77 18.89 8.46
C LEU A 683 -5.25 20.33 8.67
N THR A 684 -5.31 20.77 9.93
CA THR A 684 -5.51 22.20 10.22
C THR A 684 -4.21 22.97 9.90
N PRO A 685 -4.28 24.29 9.62
CA PRO A 685 -3.08 25.07 9.33
C PRO A 685 -2.00 24.96 10.42
N GLU A 686 -2.39 24.86 11.69
CA GLU A 686 -1.47 24.68 12.80
C GLU A 686 -0.79 23.31 12.80
N GLN A 687 -1.49 22.26 12.37
CA GLN A 687 -0.93 20.93 12.19
C GLN A 687 0.00 20.86 10.98
N GLU A 688 -0.32 21.54 9.89
CA GLU A 688 0.59 21.66 8.74
C GLU A 688 1.90 22.37 9.14
N ILE A 689 1.82 23.42 9.97
CA ILE A 689 3.00 24.09 10.53
C ILE A 689 3.78 23.18 11.50
N ALA A 690 3.10 22.32 12.25
CA ALA A 690 3.75 21.38 13.15
C ALA A 690 4.53 20.29 12.39
N TYR A 691 3.95 19.75 11.31
CA TYR A 691 4.50 18.58 10.62
C TYR A 691 5.38 18.92 9.41
N GLY A 692 5.00 19.87 8.56
CA GLY A 692 5.72 20.20 7.33
C GLY A 692 7.14 20.70 7.58
N PRO A 693 7.32 21.84 8.27
CA PRO A 693 8.62 22.33 8.69
C PRO A 693 9.43 21.32 9.52
N ALA A 694 8.78 20.47 10.32
CA ALA A 694 9.47 19.44 11.11
C ALA A 694 10.08 18.34 10.23
N CYS A 695 9.30 17.78 9.29
CA CYS A 695 9.82 16.81 8.32
C CYS A 695 10.90 17.42 7.41
N TRP A 696 10.74 18.70 7.05
CA TRP A 696 11.75 19.45 6.30
C TRP A 696 13.09 19.55 7.06
N LEU A 697 13.05 19.92 8.34
CA LEU A 697 14.24 19.96 9.19
C LEU A 697 14.89 18.58 9.35
N TRP A 698 14.10 17.51 9.48
CA TRP A 698 14.63 16.15 9.55
C TRP A 698 15.41 15.76 8.29
N ASP A 699 14.83 16.02 7.11
CA ASP A 699 15.48 15.75 5.83
C ASP A 699 16.76 16.58 5.66
N TYR A 700 16.74 17.86 6.02
CA TYR A 700 17.94 18.68 6.03
C TYR A 700 19.02 18.13 6.97
N LEU A 701 18.66 17.74 8.20
CA LEU A 701 19.62 17.27 9.20
C LEU A 701 20.33 15.99 8.75
N ARG A 702 19.56 14.99 8.29
CA ARG A 702 20.14 13.70 7.87
C ARG A 702 20.93 13.80 6.57
N ARG A 703 20.49 14.62 5.60
CA ARG A 703 21.14 14.78 4.30
C ARG A 703 22.38 15.68 4.36
N SER A 704 22.39 16.68 5.23
CA SER A 704 23.56 17.53 5.50
C SER A 704 24.62 16.83 6.37
N ASN A 705 24.26 15.68 6.96
CA ASN A 705 25.11 14.89 7.85
C ASN A 705 25.60 15.69 9.08
N GLN A 706 24.80 16.65 9.56
CA GLN A 706 25.11 17.47 10.73
C GLN A 706 24.71 16.76 12.04
N GLY A 707 25.17 17.29 13.17
CA GLY A 707 24.98 16.68 14.50
C GLY A 707 23.76 17.19 15.28
N GLY A 708 23.05 18.18 14.74
CA GLY A 708 21.85 18.77 15.32
C GLY A 708 21.65 20.23 14.90
N PHE A 709 20.90 20.97 15.71
CA PHE A 709 20.55 22.37 15.50
C PHE A 709 21.04 23.26 16.63
N PHE A 710 21.40 24.50 16.26
CA PHE A 710 21.66 25.59 17.18
C PHE A 710 20.61 26.70 16.99
N LEU A 711 19.97 27.13 18.07
CA LEU A 711 18.94 28.16 18.05
C LEU A 711 19.25 29.26 19.08
N ALA A 712 19.35 30.50 18.61
CA ALA A 712 19.38 31.67 19.50
C ALA A 712 17.97 31.92 20.05
N LEU A 713 17.72 31.48 21.29
CA LEU A 713 16.40 31.54 21.92
C LEU A 713 16.25 32.88 22.65
N SER A 714 15.36 33.75 22.16
CA SER A 714 15.21 35.12 22.69
C SER A 714 14.16 35.26 23.78
N GLY A 715 13.30 34.26 23.98
CA GLY A 715 12.13 34.36 24.87
C GLY A 715 10.94 35.10 24.23
N GLY A 716 10.99 35.36 22.91
CA GLY A 716 9.89 35.84 22.08
C GLY A 716 9.22 34.72 21.26
N VAL A 717 8.06 35.02 20.68
CA VAL A 717 7.20 34.05 19.96
C VAL A 717 7.91 33.36 18.80
N ASP A 718 8.69 34.06 17.97
CA ASP A 718 9.26 33.44 16.76
C ASP A 718 10.28 32.37 17.11
N SER A 719 11.23 32.68 18.01
CA SER A 719 12.22 31.71 18.49
C SER A 719 11.56 30.55 19.25
N CYS A 720 10.45 30.82 19.96
CA CYS A 720 9.64 29.78 20.59
C CYS A 720 9.00 28.85 19.54
N SER A 721 8.45 29.39 18.45
CA SER A 721 7.87 28.60 17.38
C SER A 721 8.90 27.70 16.70
N VAL A 722 10.11 28.21 16.43
CA VAL A 722 11.21 27.38 15.90
C VAL A 722 11.57 26.26 16.86
N ALA A 723 11.70 26.55 18.16
CA ALA A 723 11.96 25.53 19.18
C ALA A 723 10.87 24.45 19.21
N MET A 724 9.60 24.84 19.15
CA MET A 724 8.47 23.91 19.14
C MET A 724 8.38 23.07 17.86
N ILE A 725 8.71 23.63 16.69
CA ILE A 725 8.82 22.88 15.43
C ILE A 725 9.95 21.85 15.52
N THR A 726 11.12 22.23 16.03
CA THR A 726 12.23 21.28 16.22
C THR A 726 11.91 20.19 17.24
N PHE A 727 11.10 20.51 18.26
CA PHE A 727 10.61 19.53 19.22
C PHE A 727 9.58 18.58 18.60
N SER A 728 8.66 19.09 17.77
CA SER A 728 7.74 18.27 16.98
C SER A 728 8.49 17.30 16.08
N MET A 729 9.56 17.74 15.42
CA MET A 729 10.44 16.85 14.66
C MET A 729 11.00 15.71 15.53
N CYS A 730 11.47 15.99 16.75
CA CYS A 730 11.94 14.95 17.66
C CYS A 730 10.83 13.95 18.00
N ASP A 731 9.60 14.41 18.18
CA ASP A 731 8.44 13.56 18.45
C ASP A 731 8.11 12.62 17.29
N ILE A 732 8.08 13.15 16.06
CA ILE A 732 7.86 12.35 14.83
C ILE A 732 8.98 11.32 14.65
N VAL A 733 10.24 11.70 14.90
CA VAL A 733 11.39 10.78 14.82
C VAL A 733 11.28 9.69 15.89
N CYS A 734 10.99 10.03 17.14
CA CYS A 734 10.79 9.05 18.21
C CYS A 734 9.60 8.12 17.92
N ALA A 735 8.53 8.61 17.29
CA ALA A 735 7.43 7.77 16.82
C ALA A 735 7.87 6.79 15.73
N ALA A 736 8.68 7.23 14.76
CA ALA A 736 9.24 6.36 13.72
C ALA A 736 10.20 5.31 14.29
N VAL A 737 11.01 5.65 15.29
CA VAL A 737 11.87 4.70 16.03
C VAL A 737 11.02 3.66 16.77
N ARG A 738 9.96 4.08 17.47
CA ARG A 738 9.01 3.17 18.14
C ARG A 738 8.34 2.20 17.16
N ASN A 739 8.12 2.64 15.92
CA ASN A 739 7.58 1.82 14.84
C ASN A 739 8.64 0.98 14.11
N ASN A 740 9.86 0.87 14.65
CA ASN A 740 10.99 0.12 14.08
C ASN A 740 11.33 0.50 12.63
N ASN A 741 11.22 1.78 12.27
CA ASN A 741 11.66 2.26 10.96
C ASN A 741 13.21 2.20 10.88
N SER A 742 13.71 1.17 10.19
CA SER A 742 15.14 0.87 10.08
C SER A 742 15.96 2.02 9.49
N ARG A 743 15.39 2.77 8.55
CA ARG A 743 16.08 3.90 7.93
C ARG A 743 16.25 5.06 8.89
N VAL A 744 15.18 5.45 9.58
CA VAL A 744 15.22 6.52 10.59
C VAL A 744 16.17 6.16 11.72
N ILE A 745 16.19 4.90 12.17
CA ILE A 745 17.13 4.39 13.17
C ILE A 745 18.58 4.54 12.69
N THR A 746 18.86 4.14 11.45
CA THR A 746 20.21 4.25 10.86
C THR A 746 20.66 5.69 10.72
N ASP A 747 19.79 6.55 10.18
CA ASP A 747 20.07 7.97 9.99
C ASP A 747 20.26 8.68 11.36
N LEU A 748 19.46 8.34 12.37
CA LEU A 748 19.59 8.89 13.71
C LEU A 748 20.90 8.46 14.40
N ASN A 749 21.28 7.19 14.30
CA ASN A 749 22.58 6.71 14.80
C ASN A 749 23.74 7.47 14.13
N ALA A 750 23.66 7.69 12.81
CA ALA A 750 24.65 8.47 12.10
C ALA A 750 24.73 9.91 12.63
N ILE A 751 23.60 10.61 12.77
CA ILE A 751 23.51 11.98 13.33
C ILE A 751 24.13 12.06 14.73
N LEU A 752 23.80 11.10 15.59
CA LEU A 752 24.29 11.05 16.96
C LEU A 752 25.77 10.65 17.04
N GLY A 753 26.28 9.93 16.04
CA GLY A 753 27.61 9.34 16.05
C GLY A 753 27.68 8.09 16.92
N TYR A 754 26.55 7.39 17.07
CA TYR A 754 26.44 6.15 17.85
C TYR A 754 26.70 4.92 16.96
N ASP A 755 27.21 3.86 17.58
CA ASP A 755 27.41 2.57 16.91
C ASP A 755 26.04 1.89 16.70
N PRO A 756 25.66 1.54 15.46
CA PRO A 756 24.37 0.92 15.15
C PRO A 756 24.11 -0.40 15.90
N GLU A 757 25.14 -1.13 16.32
CA GLU A 757 25.00 -2.46 16.92
C GLU A 757 24.88 -2.46 18.45
N ASN A 758 25.16 -1.33 19.14
CA ASN A 758 25.40 -1.34 20.59
C ASN A 758 24.71 -0.22 21.40
N THR A 759 23.75 0.51 20.83
CA THR A 759 23.16 1.67 21.52
C THR A 759 21.64 1.72 21.45
N ASP A 760 20.98 1.74 22.62
CA ASP A 760 19.54 2.01 22.72
C ASP A 760 19.26 3.49 22.37
N LEU A 761 18.51 3.70 21.28
CA LEU A 761 18.11 5.03 20.85
C LEU A 761 17.01 5.62 21.76
N PRO A 762 17.00 6.95 21.99
CA PRO A 762 15.97 7.58 22.80
C PRO A 762 14.60 7.50 22.09
N THR A 763 13.64 6.86 22.77
CA THR A 763 12.23 6.81 22.35
C THR A 763 11.39 7.95 22.94
N ASP A 764 11.96 8.70 23.88
CA ASP A 764 11.37 9.88 24.50
C ASP A 764 11.82 11.16 23.75
N PRO A 765 10.88 11.95 23.19
CA PRO A 765 11.20 13.18 22.47
C PRO A 765 12.04 14.17 23.28
N LYS A 766 11.85 14.24 24.61
CA LYS A 766 12.63 15.13 25.48
C LYS A 766 14.10 14.69 25.58
N LYS A 767 14.37 13.38 25.60
CA LYS A 767 15.76 12.88 25.60
C LYS A 767 16.44 13.14 24.27
N LEU A 768 15.72 12.94 23.16
CA LEU A 768 16.24 13.22 21.82
C LEU A 768 16.52 14.72 21.62
N SER A 769 15.61 15.57 22.09
CA SER A 769 15.75 17.03 22.08
C SER A 769 17.06 17.49 22.72
N ASN A 770 17.50 16.90 23.84
CA ASN A 770 18.77 17.26 24.47
C ASN A 770 20.00 17.01 23.60
N LEU A 771 19.92 16.01 22.72
CA LEU A 771 21.03 15.58 21.86
C LEU A 771 21.07 16.36 20.54
N ILE A 772 19.92 16.80 20.05
CA ILE A 772 19.77 17.44 18.75
C ILE A 772 19.61 18.95 18.87
N ILE A 773 18.85 19.44 19.85
CA ILE A 773 18.47 20.86 19.97
C ILE A 773 19.36 21.55 21.00
N HIS A 774 20.14 22.53 20.55
CA HIS A 774 20.98 23.36 21.39
C HIS A 774 20.44 24.78 21.36
N THR A 775 20.01 25.30 22.51
CA THR A 775 19.44 26.64 22.62
C THR A 775 20.40 27.56 23.37
N CYS A 776 20.47 28.83 22.94
CA CYS A 776 21.30 29.82 23.62
C CYS A 776 20.54 31.14 23.81
N TYR A 777 20.41 31.59 25.05
CA TYR A 777 19.96 32.94 25.37
C TYR A 777 21.18 33.87 25.49
N MET A 778 21.22 34.93 24.67
CA MET A 778 22.33 35.87 24.59
C MET A 778 21.90 37.25 25.11
N ALA A 779 22.11 37.45 26.40
CA ALA A 779 21.75 38.63 27.17
C ALA A 779 22.71 39.80 26.94
N THR A 780 22.18 41.01 27.12
CA THR A 780 22.92 42.27 27.19
C THR A 780 22.44 43.09 28.38
N GLU A 781 23.10 44.19 28.71
CA GLU A 781 22.68 45.15 29.75
C GLU A 781 21.21 45.62 29.64
N ASN A 782 20.63 45.57 28.44
CA ASN A 782 19.24 45.99 28.17
C ASN A 782 18.22 44.85 28.28
N SER A 783 18.67 43.60 28.44
CA SER A 783 17.79 42.43 28.42
C SER A 783 17.04 42.25 29.74
N SER A 784 15.75 41.93 29.67
CA SER A 784 14.95 41.73 30.88
C SER A 784 15.16 40.36 31.51
N SER A 785 15.02 40.28 32.84
CA SER A 785 15.00 38.99 33.55
C SER A 785 13.83 38.11 33.13
N GLU A 786 12.75 38.71 32.62
CA GLU A 786 11.55 37.99 32.18
C GLU A 786 11.80 37.20 30.90
N THR A 787 12.41 37.79 29.86
CA THR A 787 12.72 37.09 28.61
C THR A 787 13.71 35.96 28.84
N GLN A 788 14.72 36.19 29.68
CA GLN A 788 15.70 35.17 30.08
C GLN A 788 15.02 33.99 30.79
N LEU A 789 14.17 34.26 31.78
CA LEU A 789 13.46 33.23 32.53
C LEU A 789 12.50 32.43 31.63
N ARG A 790 11.80 33.10 30.70
CA ARG A 790 10.93 32.43 29.73
C ARG A 790 11.72 31.47 28.83
N ALA A 791 12.85 31.93 28.28
CA ALA A 791 13.73 31.10 27.45
C ALA A 791 14.27 29.89 28.23
N GLN A 792 14.73 30.10 29.46
CA GLN A 792 15.25 29.03 30.31
C GLN A 792 14.17 27.99 30.66
N LYS A 793 12.96 28.44 31.01
CA LYS A 793 11.82 27.54 31.31
C LYS A 793 11.42 26.72 30.09
N LEU A 794 11.32 27.33 28.91
CA LEU A 794 10.96 26.62 27.68
C LEU A 794 12.01 25.56 27.34
N ALA A 795 13.29 25.94 27.44
CA ALA A 795 14.39 25.03 27.17
C ALA A 795 14.42 23.84 28.14
N ALA A 796 14.03 24.05 29.40
CA ALA A 796 13.85 22.99 30.39
C ALA A 796 12.64 22.08 30.08
N GLU A 797 11.50 22.64 29.67
CA GLU A 797 10.30 21.86 29.33
C GLU A 797 10.51 20.91 28.15
N ILE A 798 11.15 21.39 27.08
CA ILE A 798 11.51 20.57 25.90
C ILE A 798 12.81 19.78 26.11
N ASN A 799 13.52 20.00 27.23
CA ASN A 799 14.81 19.41 27.58
C ASN A 799 15.92 19.62 26.53
N SER A 800 15.95 20.78 25.88
CA SER A 800 17.06 21.16 24.98
C SER A 800 18.35 21.45 25.77
N TYR A 801 19.51 21.31 25.14
CA TYR A 801 20.77 21.73 25.76
C TYR A 801 20.87 23.26 25.76
N HIS A 802 20.66 23.87 26.93
CA HIS A 802 20.51 25.32 27.05
C HIS A 802 21.78 26.01 27.58
N ILE A 803 22.16 27.12 26.96
CA ILE A 803 23.24 28.02 27.40
C ILE A 803 22.65 29.40 27.63
N SER A 804 22.96 30.02 28.77
CA SER A 804 22.65 31.42 29.04
C SER A 804 23.96 32.19 29.16
N LEU A 805 24.14 33.21 28.32
CA LEU A 805 25.36 33.99 28.21
C LEU A 805 25.03 35.49 28.30
N ASP A 806 25.77 36.22 29.14
CA ASP A 806 25.85 37.68 29.06
C ASP A 806 27.12 38.05 28.28
N PHE A 807 26.96 38.77 27.16
CA PHE A 807 28.07 39.19 26.30
C PHE A 807 28.26 40.71 26.29
N SER A 808 27.72 41.43 27.28
CA SER A 808 27.84 42.89 27.39
C SER A 808 29.29 43.39 27.35
N ALA A 809 30.21 42.66 27.99
CA ALA A 809 31.65 42.95 27.94
C ALA A 809 32.24 42.90 26.52
N VAL A 810 31.73 42.02 25.65
CA VAL A 810 32.16 41.92 24.24
C VAL A 810 31.68 43.13 23.44
N VAL A 811 30.43 43.54 23.66
CA VAL A 811 29.86 44.77 23.06
C VAL A 811 30.68 45.99 23.48
N ALA A 812 30.93 46.14 24.79
CA ALA A 812 31.72 47.24 25.34
C ALA A 812 33.14 47.28 24.76
N SER A 813 33.77 46.12 24.57
CA SER A 813 35.11 46.03 23.97
C SER A 813 35.13 46.54 22.53
N ILE A 814 34.13 46.19 21.71
CA ILE A 814 34.03 46.66 20.33
C ILE A 814 33.74 48.17 20.27
N LEU A 815 32.85 48.67 21.13
CA LEU A 815 32.58 50.10 21.22
C LEU A 815 33.82 50.88 21.70
N SER A 816 34.63 50.30 22.58
CA SER A 816 35.90 50.89 23.03
C SER A 816 36.89 51.03 21.88
N VAL A 817 36.99 50.04 20.99
CA VAL A 817 37.83 50.15 19.78
C VAL A 817 37.37 51.29 18.89
N PHE A 818 36.06 51.44 18.67
CA PHE A 818 35.51 52.56 17.89
C PHE A 818 35.82 53.91 18.54
N ALA A 819 35.66 54.01 19.85
CA ALA A 819 35.95 55.23 20.60
C ALA A 819 37.43 55.61 20.55
N ILE A 820 38.33 54.63 20.68
CA ILE A 820 39.79 54.84 20.57
C ILE A 820 40.19 55.35 19.18
N VAL A 821 39.61 54.79 18.12
CA VAL A 821 39.97 55.14 16.74
C VAL A 821 39.36 56.49 16.31
N THR A 822 38.14 56.80 16.75
CA THR A 822 37.38 57.97 16.24
C THR A 822 37.31 59.14 17.22
N ASN A 823 37.75 58.96 18.47
CA ASN A 823 37.56 59.89 19.58
C ASN A 823 36.08 60.28 19.83
N ARG A 824 35.13 59.41 19.44
CA ARG A 824 33.70 59.60 19.68
C ARG A 824 33.05 58.32 20.20
N THR A 825 32.14 58.48 21.15
CA THR A 825 31.35 57.38 21.71
C THR A 825 29.90 57.52 21.28
N PRO A 826 29.33 56.55 20.55
CA PRO A 826 27.92 56.59 20.16
C PRO A 826 27.01 56.47 21.39
N GLN A 827 25.86 57.15 21.36
CA GLN A 827 24.89 57.16 22.46
C GLN A 827 23.49 56.71 21.98
N TYR A 828 22.70 56.12 22.89
CA TYR A 828 21.29 55.84 22.63
C TYR A 828 20.48 57.14 22.55
N THR A 829 19.33 57.13 21.87
CA THR A 829 18.45 58.31 21.77
C THR A 829 18.00 58.83 23.14
N LEU A 830 17.73 57.92 24.08
CA LEU A 830 17.40 58.26 25.47
C LEU A 830 18.49 59.06 26.19
N ASN A 831 19.74 58.86 25.78
CA ASN A 831 20.92 59.54 26.36
C ASN A 831 21.34 60.76 25.51
N GLY A 832 20.52 61.20 24.56
CA GLY A 832 20.80 62.34 23.68
C GLY A 832 21.52 62.02 22.37
N GLY A 833 21.71 60.74 22.04
CA GLY A 833 22.31 60.30 20.78
C GLY A 833 21.41 60.49 19.56
N SER A 834 22.01 60.54 18.37
CA SER A 834 21.26 60.65 17.12
C SER A 834 20.62 59.32 16.69
N ASN A 835 19.60 59.36 15.80
CA ASN A 835 18.97 58.14 15.26
C ASN A 835 19.97 57.14 14.64
N PRO A 836 20.98 57.59 13.85
CA PRO A 836 22.02 56.68 13.34
C PRO A 836 22.85 56.02 14.44
N GLU A 837 23.19 56.72 15.52
CA GLU A 837 23.94 56.16 16.65
C GLU A 837 23.12 55.09 17.37
N ASN A 838 21.85 55.40 17.66
CA ASN A 838 20.93 54.47 18.29
C ASN A 838 20.76 53.19 17.47
N LEU A 839 20.56 53.31 16.16
CA LEU A 839 20.45 52.16 15.27
C LEU A 839 21.77 51.39 15.17
N ALA A 840 22.92 52.06 15.16
CA ALA A 840 24.22 51.39 15.16
C ALA A 840 24.47 50.56 16.43
N LEU A 841 24.09 51.09 17.60
CA LEU A 841 24.18 50.39 18.88
C LEU A 841 23.28 49.15 18.96
N GLN A 842 22.08 49.21 18.40
CA GLN A 842 21.20 48.03 18.30
C GLN A 842 21.75 47.00 17.30
N ASN A 843 22.20 47.46 16.13
CA ASN A 843 22.73 46.60 15.08
C ASN A 843 23.98 45.83 15.52
N ILE A 844 24.89 46.46 16.29
CA ILE A 844 26.11 45.78 16.72
C ILE A 844 25.80 44.64 17.70
N GLN A 845 24.84 44.83 18.61
CA GLN A 845 24.37 43.76 19.49
C GLN A 845 23.76 42.62 18.68
N ALA A 846 22.90 42.93 17.71
CA ALA A 846 22.25 41.93 16.86
C ALA A 846 23.26 41.10 16.03
N ARG A 847 24.28 41.74 15.45
CA ARG A 847 25.33 41.06 14.68
C ARG A 847 26.25 40.20 15.53
N LEU A 848 26.58 40.63 16.74
CA LEU A 848 27.44 39.85 17.63
C LEU A 848 26.76 38.58 18.11
N ARG A 849 25.43 38.59 18.29
CA ARG A 849 24.66 37.37 18.55
C ARG A 849 24.82 36.35 17.41
N MET A 850 24.81 36.79 16.16
CA MET A 850 25.05 35.90 15.01
C MET A 850 26.47 35.31 15.05
N VAL A 851 27.49 36.14 15.30
CA VAL A 851 28.90 35.67 15.40
C VAL A 851 29.04 34.61 16.50
N LEU A 852 28.43 34.84 17.67
CA LEU A 852 28.43 33.88 18.77
C LEU A 852 27.64 32.63 18.41
N ALA A 853 26.49 32.75 17.75
CA ALA A 853 25.66 31.62 17.34
C ALA A 853 26.46 30.64 16.46
N TYR A 854 27.16 31.14 15.45
CA TYR A 854 28.01 30.31 14.58
C TYR A 854 29.21 29.71 15.31
N LEU A 855 29.81 30.45 16.24
CA LEU A 855 30.90 29.93 17.07
C LEU A 855 30.45 28.73 17.91
N PHE A 856 29.30 28.86 18.58
CA PHE A 856 28.72 27.76 19.36
C PHE A 856 28.26 26.61 18.46
N ALA A 857 27.61 26.90 17.33
CA ALA A 857 27.18 25.86 16.40
C ALA A 857 28.34 25.00 15.88
N ALA A 858 29.50 25.62 15.64
CA ALA A 858 30.70 24.92 15.21
C ALA A 858 31.37 24.08 16.32
N LEU A 859 31.33 24.53 17.58
CA LEU A 859 32.19 23.98 18.65
C LEU A 859 31.45 23.30 19.81
N ILE A 860 30.14 23.52 20.01
CA ILE A 860 29.47 23.03 21.21
C ILE A 860 29.39 21.50 21.25
N LEU A 861 29.25 20.86 20.10
CA LEU A 861 29.31 19.40 20.01
C LEU A 861 30.70 18.87 20.31
N TRP A 862 31.76 19.56 19.89
CA TRP A 862 33.14 19.23 20.26
C TRP A 862 33.35 19.28 21.77
N VAL A 863 32.81 20.30 22.45
CA VAL A 863 32.80 20.38 23.92
C VAL A 863 32.04 19.20 24.55
N ARG A 864 31.00 18.71 23.88
CA ARG A 864 30.21 17.54 24.29
C ARG A 864 30.79 16.19 23.82
N GLY A 865 32.02 16.17 23.28
CA GLY A 865 32.70 14.94 22.84
C GLY A 865 32.18 14.35 21.52
N ARG A 866 31.43 15.13 20.72
CA ARG A 866 30.91 14.75 19.39
C ARG A 866 31.64 15.53 18.30
N SER A 867 31.90 14.89 17.16
CA SER A 867 32.77 15.43 16.11
C SER A 867 32.06 16.29 15.05
N ARG A 868 30.74 16.32 15.02
CA ARG A 868 29.94 17.06 14.03
C ARG A 868 29.66 18.50 14.47
N SER A 869 29.31 19.38 13.54
CA SER A 869 28.78 20.72 13.80
C SER A 869 27.25 20.74 13.85
N LEU A 870 26.69 21.88 14.23
CA LEU A 870 25.24 22.14 14.24
C LEU A 870 24.85 23.08 13.10
N LEU A 871 23.61 22.94 12.62
CA LEU A 871 22.98 23.92 11.72
C LEU A 871 22.38 25.06 12.54
N VAL A 872 22.69 26.31 12.20
CA VAL A 872 22.10 27.48 12.83
C VAL A 872 20.69 27.71 12.27
N LEU A 873 19.71 27.81 13.17
CA LEU A 873 18.32 28.10 12.81
C LEU A 873 18.00 29.58 13.00
N GLY A 874 17.48 30.20 11.93
CA GLY A 874 16.92 31.54 11.95
C GLY A 874 15.47 31.54 12.43
N SER A 875 15.02 32.70 12.93
CA SER A 875 13.67 32.87 13.48
C SER A 875 12.96 34.14 13.00
N SER A 876 13.26 34.61 11.78
CA SER A 876 12.52 35.72 11.18
C SER A 876 11.26 35.18 10.51
N ASN A 877 10.10 35.83 10.69
CA ASN A 877 8.85 35.47 10.03
C ASN A 877 8.65 36.20 8.70
N VAL A 878 7.63 35.80 7.93
CA VAL A 878 7.38 36.34 6.58
C VAL A 878 7.07 37.85 6.58
N ASP A 879 6.40 38.35 7.62
CA ASP A 879 5.94 39.74 7.72
C ASP A 879 7.12 40.68 7.99
N GLU A 880 8.01 40.30 8.91
CA GLU A 880 9.28 40.98 9.17
C GLU A 880 10.18 40.98 7.94
N CYS A 881 10.22 39.85 7.23
CA CYS A 881 10.98 39.72 5.99
C CYS A 881 10.44 40.67 4.91
N LEU A 882 9.11 40.70 4.72
CA LEU A 882 8.44 41.55 3.73
C LEU A 882 8.68 43.04 4.02
N ARG A 883 8.59 43.43 5.30
CA ARG A 883 8.79 44.81 5.76
C ARG A 883 10.29 45.19 5.81
N GLY A 884 11.16 44.20 5.89
CA GLY A 884 12.60 44.34 6.12
C GLY A 884 12.95 44.80 7.53
N TYR A 885 12.14 44.42 8.52
CA TYR A 885 12.28 44.77 9.94
C TYR A 885 13.19 43.76 10.65
N PHE A 886 14.47 43.77 10.29
CA PHE A 886 15.54 43.00 10.94
C PHE A 886 16.90 43.61 10.59
N THR A 887 17.94 43.28 11.33
CA THR A 887 19.29 43.80 11.05
C THR A 887 19.97 42.94 9.99
N LYS A 888 20.52 43.55 8.94
CA LYS A 888 21.28 42.78 7.95
C LYS A 888 22.51 42.12 8.61
N TYR A 889 22.60 40.80 8.49
CA TYR A 889 23.60 39.93 9.12
C TYR A 889 23.52 39.81 10.66
N ASP A 890 22.32 39.89 11.23
CA ASP A 890 22.05 39.37 12.58
C ASP A 890 21.58 37.90 12.54
N CYS A 891 20.98 37.40 13.61
CA CYS A 891 20.43 36.03 13.68
C CYS A 891 19.29 35.73 12.69
N SER A 892 18.81 36.72 11.91
CA SER A 892 17.99 36.48 10.71
C SER A 892 18.80 35.79 9.60
N SER A 893 20.12 35.93 9.61
CA SER A 893 21.09 35.29 8.74
C SER A 893 21.65 34.05 9.44
N ALA A 894 21.14 32.89 9.03
CA ALA A 894 21.39 31.57 9.58
C ALA A 894 21.54 30.56 8.43
N ASP A 895 21.64 29.27 8.73
CA ASP A 895 21.74 28.24 7.70
C ASP A 895 20.37 27.90 7.12
N LEU A 896 19.35 27.77 8.00
CA LEU A 896 17.97 27.43 7.64
C LEU A 896 16.98 28.25 8.47
N ASN A 897 15.82 28.59 7.90
CA ASN A 897 14.74 29.24 8.62
C ASN A 897 13.39 28.51 8.42
N PRO A 898 12.92 27.70 9.39
CA PRO A 898 11.69 26.92 9.23
C PRO A 898 10.41 27.78 9.26
N ILE A 899 10.46 29.04 9.72
CA ILE A 899 9.30 29.92 9.84
C ILE A 899 9.36 31.14 8.91
N GLY A 900 10.37 31.24 8.04
CA GLY A 900 10.63 32.42 7.22
C GLY A 900 9.55 32.76 6.21
N SER A 901 8.66 31.82 5.91
CA SER A 901 7.47 32.04 5.09
C SER A 901 6.16 31.86 5.85
N ILE A 902 6.13 31.95 7.18
CA ILE A 902 4.91 31.78 7.98
C ILE A 902 4.52 33.13 8.56
N SER A 903 3.22 33.47 8.51
CA SER A 903 2.72 34.73 9.07
C SER A 903 2.86 34.78 10.59
N LYS A 904 3.05 35.99 11.14
CA LYS A 904 3.08 36.16 12.59
C LYS A 904 1.79 35.67 13.24
N GLN A 905 0.64 35.90 12.58
CA GLN A 905 -0.67 35.50 13.09
C GLN A 905 -0.80 33.97 13.18
N ASP A 906 -0.31 33.24 12.18
CA ASP A 906 -0.35 31.78 12.19
C ASP A 906 0.63 31.20 13.20
N LEU A 907 1.77 31.87 13.47
CA LEU A 907 2.66 31.50 14.57
C LEU A 907 1.97 31.61 15.94
N TYR A 908 1.12 32.63 16.16
CA TYR A 908 0.32 32.73 17.39
C TYR A 908 -0.69 31.57 17.50
N GLN A 909 -1.38 31.21 16.42
CA GLN A 909 -2.33 30.08 16.43
C GLN A 909 -1.59 28.75 16.63
N PHE A 910 -0.45 28.58 15.97
CA PHE A 910 0.42 27.42 16.12
C PHE A 910 0.88 27.23 17.57
N ILE A 911 1.41 28.27 18.22
CA ILE A 911 1.83 28.15 19.63
C ILE A 911 0.65 27.80 20.54
N LYS A 912 -0.54 28.37 20.29
CA LYS A 912 -1.76 28.02 21.02
C LYS A 912 -2.16 26.55 20.78
N HIS A 913 -2.02 26.04 19.57
CA HIS A 913 -2.25 24.63 19.26
C HIS A 913 -1.24 23.73 20.00
N MET A 914 0.05 24.10 19.98
CA MET A 914 1.12 23.35 20.66
C MET A 914 0.97 23.35 22.18
N GLN A 915 0.47 24.43 22.77
CA GLN A 915 0.09 24.49 24.18
C GLN A 915 -0.93 23.41 24.53
N GLN A 916 -1.97 23.25 23.72
CA GLN A 916 -3.03 22.27 23.92
C GLN A 916 -2.55 20.84 23.64
N PHE A 917 -1.75 20.66 22.57
CA PHE A 917 -1.28 19.36 22.13
C PHE A 917 -0.25 18.74 23.08
N TYR A 918 0.70 19.53 23.59
CA TYR A 918 1.75 19.08 24.51
C TYR A 918 1.45 19.36 25.99
N TYR A 919 0.30 19.96 26.31
CA TYR A 919 -0.08 20.38 27.67
C TYR A 919 0.96 21.28 28.35
N LEU A 920 1.47 22.28 27.61
CA LEU A 920 2.54 23.18 28.05
C LEU A 920 1.99 24.57 28.43
N ASP A 921 1.47 24.71 29.65
CA ASP A 921 0.88 25.98 30.14
C ASP A 921 1.84 27.18 30.07
N LEU A 922 3.15 26.93 30.10
CA LEU A 922 4.19 27.95 29.93
C LEU A 922 4.02 28.76 28.64
N LEU A 923 3.52 28.15 27.56
CA LEU A 923 3.37 28.80 26.25
C LEU A 923 2.39 30.00 26.28
N GLU A 924 1.47 30.05 27.24
CA GLU A 924 0.59 31.21 27.44
C GLU A 924 1.39 32.49 27.73
N GLN A 925 2.52 32.38 28.45
CA GLN A 925 3.39 33.53 28.74
C GLN A 925 4.01 34.12 27.47
N PHE A 926 4.23 33.31 26.42
CA PHE A 926 4.74 33.78 25.14
C PHE A 926 3.64 34.49 24.32
N LEU A 927 2.39 34.02 24.41
CA LEU A 927 1.25 34.61 23.71
C LEU A 927 0.85 35.99 24.30
N VAL A 928 0.94 36.14 25.62
CA VAL A 928 0.55 37.38 26.34
C VAL A 928 1.67 38.43 26.34
N ALA A 929 2.94 38.00 26.21
CA ALA A 929 4.07 38.91 26.20
C ALA A 929 4.00 39.92 25.04
N VAL A 930 4.28 41.19 25.33
CA VAL A 930 4.36 42.24 24.32
C VAL A 930 5.61 42.01 23.46
N PRO A 931 5.48 41.88 22.12
CA PRO A 931 6.63 41.75 21.23
C PRO A 931 7.49 43.01 21.26
N SER A 932 8.77 42.89 21.65
CA SER A 932 9.72 43.98 21.65
C SER A 932 11.16 43.46 21.53
N ALA A 933 11.98 44.17 20.76
CA ALA A 933 13.42 43.98 20.72
C ALA A 933 14.08 44.75 21.88
N GLU A 934 14.43 44.05 22.96
CA GLU A 934 15.12 44.59 24.15
C GLU A 934 16.59 44.99 23.86
N LEU A 935 16.79 45.93 22.92
CA LEU A 935 18.09 46.39 22.44
C LEU A 935 18.42 47.83 22.84
N ILE A 936 17.44 48.53 23.42
CA ILE A 936 17.53 49.91 23.90
C ILE A 936 17.36 49.89 25.43
N PRO A 937 18.04 50.74 26.20
CA PRO A 937 17.82 50.85 27.64
C PRO A 937 16.37 51.19 27.95
N THR A 938 15.74 50.49 28.89
CA THR A 938 14.42 50.83 29.41
C THR A 938 14.55 51.75 30.63
N THR A 939 13.93 52.94 30.60
CA THR A 939 13.75 53.76 31.81
C THR A 939 12.42 53.40 32.48
N ASN A 940 12.35 53.50 33.82
CA ASN A 940 11.16 53.19 34.62
C ASN A 940 9.88 53.96 34.22
N GLU A 941 9.96 54.95 33.34
CA GLU A 941 8.84 55.79 32.89
C GLU A 941 8.48 55.63 31.40
N SER A 942 9.28 54.93 30.58
CA SER A 942 8.96 54.70 29.16
C SER A 942 8.51 53.25 28.94
N SER A 943 7.24 53.06 28.57
CA SER A 943 6.71 51.76 28.16
C SER A 943 7.61 51.11 27.10
N VAL A 944 7.94 49.82 27.29
CA VAL A 944 8.61 48.96 26.31
C VAL A 944 7.97 49.18 24.94
N GLN A 945 8.72 49.72 23.98
CA GLN A 945 8.20 50.04 22.65
C GLN A 945 8.01 48.73 21.88
N SER A 946 6.80 48.49 21.38
CA SER A 946 6.49 47.26 20.64
C SER A 946 6.93 47.33 19.18
N ASP A 947 7.19 46.16 18.59
CA ASP A 947 7.62 46.05 17.19
C ASP A 947 6.63 46.71 16.22
N GLU A 948 5.31 46.55 16.45
CA GLU A 948 4.27 47.14 15.61
C GLU A 948 4.28 48.68 15.65
N VAL A 949 4.60 49.27 16.82
CA VAL A 949 4.72 50.72 16.99
C VAL A 949 5.94 51.24 16.23
N GLU A 950 7.07 50.53 16.30
CA GLU A 950 8.28 50.91 15.57
C GLU A 950 8.11 50.77 14.05
N MET A 951 7.52 49.67 13.58
CA MET A 951 7.19 49.49 12.17
C MET A 951 6.16 50.54 11.69
N GLY A 952 5.28 50.97 12.59
CA GLY A 952 4.14 51.87 12.35
C GLY A 952 3.01 51.22 11.56
N MET A 953 2.86 49.90 11.74
CA MET A 953 1.85 49.05 11.11
C MET A 953 1.74 47.76 11.91
N SER A 954 0.52 47.22 12.01
CA SER A 954 0.30 45.94 12.69
C SER A 954 0.63 44.75 11.80
N TYR A 955 0.90 43.59 12.39
CA TYR A 955 1.11 42.35 11.65
C TYR A 955 -0.13 41.96 10.81
N LYS A 956 -1.33 42.27 11.30
CA LYS A 956 -2.59 42.06 10.54
C LYS A 956 -2.64 42.92 9.27
N GLU A 957 -2.17 44.17 9.35
CA GLU A 957 -2.09 45.03 8.17
C GLU A 957 -1.01 44.52 7.19
N LEU A 958 0.14 44.07 7.71
CA LEU A 958 1.23 43.51 6.90
C LEU A 958 0.82 42.28 6.10
N GLN A 959 0.07 41.35 6.70
CA GLN A 959 -0.45 40.18 6.00
C GLN A 959 -1.35 40.58 4.82
N VAL A 960 -2.25 41.57 5.02
CA VAL A 960 -3.09 42.11 3.95
C VAL A 960 -2.26 42.76 2.84
N PHE A 961 -1.24 43.54 3.20
CA PHE A 961 -0.33 44.15 2.22
C PHE A 961 0.46 43.10 1.43
N GLY A 962 0.95 42.04 2.10
CA GLY A 962 1.64 40.91 1.49
C GLY A 962 0.78 40.21 0.45
N SER A 963 -0.43 39.81 0.83
CA SER A 963 -1.41 39.17 -0.05
C SER A 963 -1.80 40.07 -1.22
N LEU A 964 -2.13 41.34 -0.99
CA LEU A 964 -2.46 42.28 -2.08
C LEU A 964 -1.30 42.46 -3.05
N ARG A 965 -0.07 42.58 -2.54
CA ARG A 965 1.14 42.77 -3.35
C ARG A 965 1.47 41.56 -4.20
N LYS A 966 1.44 40.35 -3.62
CA LYS A 966 1.98 39.13 -4.25
C LYS A 966 0.92 38.22 -4.86
N VAL A 967 -0.18 37.95 -4.14
CA VAL A 967 -1.27 37.10 -4.63
C VAL A 967 -2.12 37.86 -5.64
N TYR A 968 -2.53 39.08 -5.31
CA TYR A 968 -3.36 39.92 -6.19
C TYR A 968 -2.55 40.84 -7.11
N ASN A 969 -1.21 40.75 -7.07
CA ASN A 969 -0.29 41.49 -7.94
C ASN A 969 -0.50 43.02 -7.93
N CYS A 970 -0.89 43.60 -6.79
CA CYS A 970 -1.15 45.03 -6.67
C CYS A 970 0.13 45.86 -6.51
N GLY A 971 0.28 46.91 -7.34
CA GLY A 971 1.21 48.02 -7.08
C GLY A 971 0.61 49.05 -6.11
N PRO A 972 1.30 50.19 -5.86
CA PRO A 972 0.84 51.17 -4.87
C PRO A 972 -0.57 51.71 -5.11
N LEU A 973 -0.86 52.11 -6.37
CA LEU A 973 -2.15 52.69 -6.72
C LEU A 973 -3.30 51.67 -6.65
N SER A 974 -3.12 50.48 -7.21
CA SER A 974 -4.15 49.44 -7.19
C SER A 974 -4.38 48.91 -5.77
N MET A 975 -3.32 48.79 -4.95
CA MET A 975 -3.44 48.44 -3.55
C MET A 975 -4.26 49.49 -2.77
N PHE A 976 -4.00 50.78 -2.99
CA PHE A 976 -4.80 51.85 -2.40
C PHE A 976 -6.29 51.72 -2.77
N GLN A 977 -6.60 51.51 -4.06
CA GLN A 977 -7.97 51.35 -4.53
C GLN A 977 -8.68 50.14 -3.90
N GLN A 978 -7.99 49.01 -3.77
CA GLN A 978 -8.53 47.82 -3.11
C GLN A 978 -8.75 48.06 -1.61
N LEU A 979 -7.80 48.69 -0.93
CA LEU A 979 -7.90 48.96 0.50
C LEU A 979 -8.98 49.98 0.84
N VAL A 980 -9.27 50.93 -0.04
CA VAL A 980 -10.44 51.83 0.12
C VAL A 980 -11.75 51.04 0.17
N ILE A 981 -11.84 49.92 -0.56
CA ILE A 981 -13.03 49.05 -0.54
C ILE A 981 -13.03 48.14 0.68
N LEU A 982 -11.87 47.61 1.09
CA LEU A 982 -11.73 46.68 2.21
C LEU A 982 -11.84 47.39 3.57
N TRP A 983 -11.18 48.54 3.73
CA TRP A 983 -11.11 49.32 4.97
C TRP A 983 -12.06 50.53 4.93
N LYS A 984 -13.34 50.28 4.69
CA LYS A 984 -14.38 51.33 4.58
C LYS A 984 -14.47 52.26 5.80
N SER A 985 -14.02 51.78 6.96
CA SER A 985 -14.01 52.54 8.22
C SER A 985 -12.91 53.60 8.29
N LEU A 986 -11.82 53.46 7.52
CA LEU A 986 -10.69 54.37 7.55
C LEU A 986 -10.83 55.50 6.52
N HIS A 987 -10.31 56.68 6.85
CA HIS A 987 -10.32 57.79 5.91
C HIS A 987 -9.32 57.54 4.78
N HIS A 988 -9.66 57.94 3.54
CA HIS A 988 -8.80 57.65 2.38
C HIS A 988 -7.40 58.26 2.49
N SER A 989 -7.23 59.38 3.18
CA SER A 989 -5.91 59.95 3.45
C SER A 989 -5.06 59.06 4.37
N GLU A 990 -5.66 58.36 5.31
CA GLU A 990 -4.97 57.43 6.23
C GLU A 990 -4.55 56.17 5.48
N ILE A 991 -5.44 55.62 4.65
CA ILE A 991 -5.13 54.47 3.78
C ILE A 991 -3.98 54.83 2.83
N ALA A 992 -4.02 56.01 2.21
CA ALA A 992 -2.95 56.51 1.36
C ALA A 992 -1.62 56.61 2.12
N ALA A 993 -1.63 57.16 3.35
CA ALA A 993 -0.42 57.24 4.18
C ALA A 993 0.15 55.85 4.53
N LYS A 994 -0.71 54.88 4.87
CA LYS A 994 -0.30 53.49 5.17
C LYS A 994 0.31 52.81 3.95
N VAL A 995 -0.33 52.90 2.78
CA VAL A 995 0.19 52.31 1.52
C VAL A 995 1.54 52.93 1.14
N LYS A 996 1.66 54.26 1.22
CA LYS A 996 2.91 54.96 0.93
C LYS A 996 4.03 54.54 1.88
N ARG A 997 3.74 54.45 3.18
CA ARG A 997 4.68 53.99 4.21
C ARG A 997 5.14 52.55 3.93
N PHE A 998 4.21 51.65 3.62
CA PHE A 998 4.54 50.25 3.27
C PHE A 998 5.50 50.17 2.09
N PHE A 999 5.17 50.78 0.94
CA PHE A 999 6.01 50.71 -0.26
C PHE A 999 7.36 51.41 -0.09
N PHE A 1000 7.41 52.54 0.62
CA PHE A 1000 8.67 53.20 0.95
C PHE A 1000 9.61 52.24 1.67
N PHE A 1001 9.14 51.63 2.77
CA PHE A 1001 9.95 50.76 3.59
C PHE A 1001 10.29 49.41 2.93
N TYR A 1002 9.32 48.82 2.25
CA TYR A 1002 9.55 47.63 1.41
C TYR A 1002 10.70 47.90 0.41
N SER A 1003 10.68 49.06 -0.26
CA SER A 1003 11.65 49.37 -1.30
C SER A 1003 13.06 49.65 -0.78
N ILE A 1004 13.22 50.40 0.32
CA ILE A 1004 14.55 50.68 0.88
C ILE A 1004 15.17 49.44 1.52
N ASN A 1005 14.36 48.51 2.01
CA ASN A 1005 14.84 47.30 2.68
C ASN A 1005 14.93 46.08 1.78
N ARG A 1006 14.47 46.14 0.51
CA ARG A 1006 14.45 44.96 -0.36
C ARG A 1006 15.83 44.32 -0.56
N HIS A 1007 16.89 45.11 -0.52
CA HIS A 1007 18.27 44.61 -0.56
C HIS A 1007 18.61 43.62 0.56
N LYS A 1008 17.87 43.60 1.68
CA LYS A 1008 18.06 42.60 2.74
C LYS A 1008 17.56 41.21 2.34
N MET A 1009 16.52 41.12 1.49
CA MET A 1009 15.97 39.84 1.00
C MET A 1009 16.95 39.08 0.12
N THR A 1010 17.84 39.77 -0.58
CA THR A 1010 18.85 39.15 -1.47
C THR A 1010 19.83 38.25 -0.73
N THR A 1011 20.01 38.47 0.58
CA THR A 1011 20.95 37.72 1.44
C THR A 1011 20.26 37.09 2.64
N LEU A 1012 18.93 36.99 2.61
CA LEU A 1012 18.18 36.37 3.68
C LEU A 1012 18.36 34.84 3.63
N THR A 1013 18.37 34.23 4.80
CA THR A 1013 18.41 32.77 4.99
C THR A 1013 17.37 32.04 4.14
N PRO A 1014 17.71 30.91 3.51
CA PRO A 1014 16.72 30.07 2.85
C PRO A 1014 15.68 29.58 3.87
N ALA A 1015 14.42 29.83 3.55
CA ALA A 1015 13.31 29.49 4.42
C ALA A 1015 12.42 28.44 3.80
N TYR A 1016 11.86 27.55 4.64
CA TYR A 1016 10.74 26.68 4.26
C TYR A 1016 9.69 27.50 3.50
N HIS A 1017 9.02 26.91 2.51
CA HIS A 1017 7.96 27.58 1.74
C HIS A 1017 6.58 27.11 2.21
N ALA A 1018 5.77 28.04 2.71
CA ALA A 1018 4.41 27.83 3.20
C ALA A 1018 3.44 28.84 2.57
N GLU A 1019 3.68 30.14 2.79
CA GLU A 1019 2.76 31.19 2.37
C GLU A 1019 2.91 31.58 0.88
N ALA A 1020 1.77 31.70 0.21
CA ALA A 1020 1.68 32.12 -1.20
C ALA A 1020 2.09 33.58 -1.46
N TYR A 1021 2.44 34.36 -0.42
CA TYR A 1021 2.95 35.73 -0.53
C TYR A 1021 4.38 35.92 -0.03
N SER A 1022 5.15 34.84 0.11
CA SER A 1022 6.55 34.90 0.54
C SER A 1022 7.38 35.96 -0.24
N PRO A 1023 8.20 36.78 0.43
CA PRO A 1023 9.04 37.78 -0.21
C PRO A 1023 10.41 37.24 -0.65
N ASP A 1024 10.62 35.92 -0.67
CA ASP A 1024 11.88 35.29 -1.07
C ASP A 1024 12.33 35.73 -2.47
N ASP A 1025 13.55 36.25 -2.57
CA ASP A 1025 14.12 36.78 -3.81
C ASP A 1025 14.81 35.70 -4.66
N ASN A 1026 15.12 34.53 -4.11
CA ASN A 1026 15.89 33.51 -4.82
C ASN A 1026 15.04 32.73 -5.82
N ARG A 1027 13.79 32.42 -5.48
CA ARG A 1027 12.92 31.57 -6.31
C ARG A 1027 11.55 32.19 -6.54
N PHE A 1028 10.85 32.55 -5.47
CA PHE A 1028 9.41 32.80 -5.53
C PHE A 1028 9.02 34.21 -5.99
N ASP A 1029 9.71 35.25 -5.51
CA ASP A 1029 9.34 36.65 -5.69
C ASP A 1029 10.50 37.46 -6.26
N HIS A 1030 10.90 37.18 -7.50
CA HIS A 1030 11.95 37.93 -8.19
C HIS A 1030 11.58 39.41 -8.39
N ARG A 1031 12.34 40.32 -7.79
CA ARG A 1031 12.09 41.76 -7.83
C ARG A 1031 13.39 42.56 -7.88
N PRO A 1032 13.38 43.80 -8.41
CA PRO A 1032 14.51 44.71 -8.22
C PRO A 1032 14.84 44.89 -6.73
N PHE A 1033 16.11 45.05 -6.38
CA PHE A 1033 16.50 45.43 -5.01
C PHE A 1033 16.92 46.90 -4.90
N LEU A 1034 17.15 47.57 -6.03
CA LEU A 1034 17.43 49.01 -6.12
C LEU A 1034 16.20 49.72 -6.70
N TYR A 1035 15.43 50.36 -5.83
CA TYR A 1035 14.23 51.12 -6.20
C TYR A 1035 14.43 52.62 -6.04
N ASN A 1036 13.68 53.41 -6.81
CA ASN A 1036 13.38 54.78 -6.41
C ASN A 1036 12.29 54.74 -5.33
N SER A 1037 12.70 54.80 -4.06
CA SER A 1037 11.82 54.64 -2.89
C SER A 1037 10.75 55.72 -2.73
N THR A 1038 10.84 56.81 -3.49
CA THR A 1038 9.82 57.86 -3.47
C THR A 1038 8.55 57.49 -4.22
N PHE A 1039 8.60 56.52 -5.15
CA PHE A 1039 7.49 56.13 -6.04
C PHE A 1039 6.67 57.34 -6.54
N LYS A 1040 7.36 58.43 -6.91
CA LYS A 1040 6.76 59.75 -7.12
C LYS A 1040 5.49 59.70 -7.98
N TRP A 1041 5.58 59.06 -9.15
CA TRP A 1041 4.45 58.94 -10.06
C TRP A 1041 3.24 58.25 -9.43
N GLN A 1042 3.45 57.09 -8.81
CA GLN A 1042 2.39 56.31 -8.19
C GLN A 1042 1.77 57.05 -7.00
N PHE A 1043 2.60 57.72 -6.19
CA PHE A 1043 2.15 58.46 -5.01
C PHE A 1043 1.38 59.72 -5.38
N ASP A 1044 1.79 60.44 -6.43
CA ASP A 1044 1.07 61.61 -6.96
C ASP A 1044 -0.33 61.20 -7.47
N GLN A 1045 -0.46 60.03 -8.10
CA GLN A 1045 -1.77 59.51 -8.52
C GLN A 1045 -2.69 59.19 -7.33
N ILE A 1046 -2.15 58.63 -6.25
CA ILE A 1046 -2.91 58.38 -5.01
C ILE A 1046 -3.41 59.72 -4.43
N ASP A 1047 -2.54 60.73 -4.36
CA ASP A 1047 -2.90 62.05 -3.83
C ASP A 1047 -3.99 62.73 -4.65
N ASN A 1048 -3.92 62.63 -5.98
CA ASN A 1048 -4.97 63.15 -6.87
C ASN A 1048 -6.32 62.48 -6.60
N LEU A 1049 -6.37 61.16 -6.40
CA LEU A 1049 -7.62 60.45 -6.08
C LEU A 1049 -8.19 60.84 -4.72
N VAL A 1050 -7.33 61.00 -3.70
CA VAL A 1050 -7.74 61.47 -2.38
C VAL A 1050 -8.30 62.90 -2.47
N ALA A 1051 -7.61 63.79 -3.19
CA ALA A 1051 -8.04 65.18 -3.38
C ALA A 1051 -9.37 65.30 -4.12
N LEU A 1052 -9.58 64.51 -5.19
CA LEU A 1052 -10.83 64.47 -5.94
C LEU A 1052 -12.03 64.09 -5.05
N GLN A 1053 -11.84 63.15 -4.12
CA GLN A 1053 -12.90 62.80 -3.18
C GLN A 1053 -13.18 63.88 -2.13
N THR A 1054 -12.14 64.50 -1.57
CA THR A 1054 -12.32 65.63 -0.63
C THR A 1054 -13.04 66.80 -1.30
N SER A 1055 -12.83 67.01 -2.60
CA SER A 1055 -13.53 68.05 -3.38
C SER A 1055 -15.01 67.73 -3.65
N LYS A 1056 -15.38 66.46 -3.81
CA LYS A 1056 -16.79 66.04 -3.97
C LYS A 1056 -17.59 66.19 -2.67
N LYS A 1057 -17.02 65.77 -1.53
CA LYS A 1057 -17.65 65.96 -0.20
C LYS A 1057 -17.81 67.41 0.25
N LYS A 1058 -17.17 68.39 -0.41
CA LYS A 1058 -17.35 69.83 -0.14
C LYS A 1058 -18.40 70.49 -1.04
N LYS A 1059 -18.90 69.78 -2.06
CA LYS A 1059 -19.90 70.28 -3.02
C LYS A 1059 -21.31 69.72 -2.77
N ASP A 1060 -21.41 68.63 -2.01
CA ASP A 1060 -22.63 68.16 -1.35
C ASP A 1060 -22.69 68.74 0.06
#